data_AF-A0A5N4D2E0-F1
#
_entry.id   AF-A0A5N4D2E0-F1
#
_cell.length_a   1.000
_cell.length_b   1.000
_cell.length_c   1.000
_cell.angle_alpha   90.00
_cell.angle_beta   90.00
_cell.angle_gamma   90.00
#
_symmetry.space_group_name_H-M   'P 1'
#
loop_
_entity.id
_entity.type
_entity.pdbx_description
1 polymer ?
#
loop_
_entity_poly.entity_id
_entity_poly.type
_entity_poly.pdbx_seq_one_letter_code
_entity_poly.pdbx_strand_id
1 'polypeptide(L)'
;MGLSLPFPPLALALFPLPLTLQKELSEDIQVTQDAQQGSDSPSQAGRESEALKSQLEEERRRVAQVQHELEEQRIQLLQLRTQRPLEKLEEKEVVEFYRDPQLESNLSRVKSQVEDEGKKRASLQADLEAAAQKVMQLESKRKATRPHLLTKEVTQVERDPSLDSQVAQLSSEIQHLRAENTTISSQLEELKTELLALERKEATVKEKVVVKEVVKVEKDLEMVKAARALRLQVQEDVAQRKAAEEAVAELQARITELELAISAVEPKVIVKEVKKVEQDPGLLKEASRLRSLLEGERSKNEALARELKELQGKYCVVEKQKPRVDLQERVNEIFQVDPETEREISRLRAKLQETASKRRSVEKEVEQLLPNLVVLRAQKPMVEYKQVTQEVVRHERSPEVLREIDRLKAQLNELVNSSGRAQEQLIRLQGERDEWRRERSKVETKTVNKEVVRHEKDPVLEQEAQRLRQEVREAAQKRRAAEDVVYELQNKYMLLERRRPEEKVVVQEVVVTQKDPKLREDHSRLSRSLDEEVGRRRQLEREVQQLRVAVEEKEGLLSFQEDRSKKLAVERELRQLTLKVQELEKRPPAVQEKIIMEEVVKLEKDPDLEKSTEALRRDLDQEKTQVTELHRECKNLQVQVDVLQKTKSQEKTIYKEVIRVEKDPVLEGERSRVWETLNRERAARQSREEEARRLRERIDRAEALKRTWSQEEAELQKARDQVNQECRQLQQELRELERQKQQKVLQLQEESKLLSQKTESERQRAAQRGQELSQLEAAILREKDQIYEKERTLRDLHTKVSREELNQETQTRETNLSTKISILEPETGTDMSPYEAYKRGIIDRGQYLQLQELECDWEEITTSGPRGEESVLLDRKSGKQYSIEAALHCRRISKEEYHLYKEGHLPICEFALLVAGETKPCSSLSIGAIISKSPLTSPAPQSTSFFSPSFSLGLGEDSFPIAGVYDTTTDNKCTIKTAVAKNMLDPITGQKLLEAQAATGGIVDLLSRERYSVHKALERGLIENSSTQRLLNAQKAFTGIEDPITKKRLSVGEAVQKGWMPRESVLPHLQVQHLTGGLIDPKRTGRIPTEQAVVSGMISEELAQLLQDEASHEKDLTDPISKERLSYKEAMGRCRKDPLSGLLLLPASLEGYRCYRSASPTVPRSLR
;
A
#
# COMPACT_ATOMS: atom_id res chain seq x y z
N MET A 1 13.11 -17.15 47.25
CA MET A 1 12.66 -18.53 47.52
C MET A 1 11.32 -18.68 46.83
N GLY A 2 11.07 -19.61 45.94
CA GLY A 2 11.81 -20.80 45.57
C GLY A 2 10.75 -21.82 45.24
N LEU A 3 10.71 -22.24 43.97
CA LEU A 3 10.21 -23.54 43.52
C LEU A 3 8.67 -23.69 43.64
N SER A 4 7.93 -24.28 42.72
CA SER A 4 8.26 -25.14 41.60
C SER A 4 6.99 -25.32 40.76
N LEU A 5 7.18 -25.28 39.44
CA LEU A 5 6.48 -26.05 38.40
C LEU A 5 6.05 -27.48 38.85
N PRO A 6 5.30 -28.28 38.06
CA PRO A 6 4.30 -28.01 37.00
C PRO A 6 3.09 -29.01 37.03
N PHE A 7 2.13 -28.82 36.10
CA PHE A 7 1.27 -29.77 35.31
C PHE A 7 1.23 -31.29 35.63
N PRO A 8 0.25 -32.12 35.13
CA PRO A 8 -0.85 -31.87 34.17
C PRO A 8 -2.20 -32.58 34.52
N PRO A 9 -3.23 -32.51 33.63
CA PRO A 9 -4.58 -33.03 33.84
C PRO A 9 -4.76 -34.47 33.33
N LEU A 10 -5.70 -35.21 33.93
CA LEU A 10 -6.27 -36.44 33.36
C LEU A 10 -7.70 -36.15 32.90
N ALA A 11 -7.87 -36.16 31.58
CA ALA A 11 -9.15 -36.32 30.92
C ALA A 11 -9.61 -37.77 31.06
N LEU A 12 -10.83 -37.99 31.54
CA LEU A 12 -11.53 -39.26 31.42
C LEU A 12 -12.49 -39.17 30.24
N ALA A 13 -12.21 -40.00 29.24
CA ALA A 13 -13.06 -40.29 28.12
C ALA A 13 -14.32 -41.04 28.59
N LEU A 14 -15.47 -40.64 28.05
CA LEU A 14 -16.70 -41.41 28.05
C LEU A 14 -16.80 -42.13 26.70
N PHE A 15 -16.92 -43.46 26.72
CA PHE A 15 -17.76 -44.18 25.76
C PHE A 15 -18.42 -45.40 26.46
N PRO A 16 -19.63 -45.79 26.04
CA PRO A 16 -20.60 -46.49 26.87
C PRO A 16 -20.60 -48.03 26.70
N LEU A 17 -21.29 -48.63 27.66
CA LEU A 17 -21.69 -50.03 27.91
C LEU A 17 -21.90 -50.95 26.69
N PRO A 18 -21.86 -52.28 26.94
CA PRO A 18 -23.12 -53.00 26.92
C PRO A 18 -23.35 -53.93 28.13
N LEU A 19 -24.64 -54.02 28.49
CA LEU A 19 -25.24 -54.91 29.47
C LEU A 19 -25.37 -56.34 28.92
N THR A 20 -25.04 -57.34 29.74
CA THR A 20 -25.67 -58.67 29.69
C THR A 20 -25.86 -59.23 31.11
N LEU A 21 -27.11 -59.15 31.55
CA LEU A 21 -27.94 -60.11 32.28
C LEU A 21 -27.29 -61.28 33.09
N GLN A 22 -27.77 -61.34 34.35
CA GLN A 22 -28.29 -62.51 35.09
C GLN A 22 -27.40 -63.74 35.35
N LYS A 23 -27.13 -63.97 36.64
CA LYS A 23 -27.49 -65.17 37.44
C LYS A 23 -26.98 -64.98 38.89
N GLU A 24 -27.85 -65.02 39.90
CA GLU A 24 -28.00 -66.17 40.82
C GLU A 24 -26.68 -66.43 41.58
N LEU A 25 -26.52 -66.33 42.91
CA LEU A 25 -27.32 -66.91 44.00
C LEU A 25 -26.64 -66.56 45.35
N SER A 26 -27.44 -66.07 46.31
CA SER A 26 -27.59 -66.55 47.70
C SER A 26 -26.40 -66.61 48.68
N GLU A 27 -26.60 -65.84 49.75
CA GLU A 27 -26.45 -66.20 51.19
C GLU A 27 -25.07 -66.57 51.75
N ASP A 28 -24.55 -65.61 52.51
CA ASP A 28 -24.16 -65.70 53.93
C ASP A 28 -23.70 -67.03 54.55
N ILE A 29 -22.77 -66.82 55.50
CA ILE A 29 -22.54 -67.53 56.77
C ILE A 29 -21.18 -68.25 56.89
N GLN A 30 -20.57 -67.94 58.04
CA GLN A 30 -19.50 -68.63 58.78
C GLN A 30 -18.03 -68.31 58.46
N VAL A 31 -17.54 -67.35 59.23
CA VAL A 31 -16.19 -67.39 59.83
C VAL A 31 -16.23 -68.34 61.03
N THR A 32 -15.41 -69.39 61.00
CA THR A 32 -15.03 -70.19 62.18
C THR A 32 -13.78 -69.61 62.85
N GLN A 33 -13.75 -69.81 64.16
CA GLN A 33 -12.89 -69.24 65.20
C GLN A 33 -11.46 -69.78 65.20
N ASP A 34 -10.54 -69.00 65.78
CA ASP A 34 -9.48 -69.36 66.75
C ASP A 34 -8.74 -68.05 67.12
N ALA A 35 -8.29 -67.72 68.33
CA ALA A 35 -8.09 -68.45 69.57
C ALA A 35 -8.16 -67.48 70.78
N GLN A 36 -8.24 -68.08 71.98
CA GLN A 36 -8.40 -67.51 73.31
C GLN A 36 -7.37 -66.43 73.74
N GLN A 37 -7.81 -65.41 74.48
CA GLN A 37 -7.48 -65.13 75.89
C GLN A 37 -7.71 -63.65 76.27
N GLY A 38 -8.36 -63.42 77.43
CA GLY A 38 -8.02 -62.29 78.31
C GLY A 38 -8.89 -61.02 78.28
N SER A 39 -9.88 -60.99 79.16
CA SER A 39 -10.33 -59.86 80.01
C SER A 39 -10.44 -58.42 79.48
N ASP A 40 -11.68 -57.92 79.61
CA ASP A 40 -12.09 -56.59 80.10
C ASP A 40 -11.98 -55.33 79.22
N SER A 41 -13.13 -55.01 78.59
CA SER A 41 -13.70 -53.68 78.25
C SER A 41 -12.94 -52.79 77.24
N PRO A 42 -13.63 -52.28 76.19
CA PRO A 42 -14.58 -51.17 76.36
C PRO A 42 -15.81 -51.19 75.42
N SER A 43 -17.02 -51.13 75.99
CA SER A 43 -18.31 -51.12 75.25
C SER A 43 -18.94 -49.73 75.11
N GLN A 44 -18.14 -48.68 74.91
CA GLN A 44 -18.64 -47.32 74.60
C GLN A 44 -18.19 -46.77 73.24
N ALA A 45 -17.07 -47.23 72.67
CA ALA A 45 -16.63 -46.80 71.33
C ALA A 45 -17.40 -47.46 70.17
N GLY A 46 -17.91 -48.68 70.38
CA GLY A 46 -18.67 -49.42 69.35
C GLY A 46 -20.07 -48.85 69.11
N ARG A 47 -20.77 -48.43 70.16
CA ARG A 47 -22.13 -47.85 70.05
C ARG A 47 -22.14 -46.49 69.39
N GLU A 48 -21.12 -45.66 69.62
CA GLU A 48 -20.96 -44.38 68.92
C GLU A 48 -20.56 -44.57 67.46
N SER A 49 -19.71 -45.56 67.15
CA SER A 49 -19.36 -45.89 65.76
C SER A 49 -20.56 -46.44 64.98
N GLU A 50 -21.38 -47.30 65.61
CA GLU A 50 -22.61 -47.82 65.00
C GLU A 50 -23.68 -46.73 64.86
N ALA A 51 -23.86 -45.86 65.87
CA ALA A 51 -24.78 -44.73 65.78
C ALA A 51 -24.34 -43.72 64.70
N LEU A 52 -23.05 -43.42 64.56
CA LEU A 52 -22.52 -42.56 63.51
C LEU A 52 -22.63 -43.21 62.12
N LYS A 53 -22.50 -44.54 62.02
CA LYS A 53 -22.74 -45.27 60.77
C LYS A 53 -24.22 -45.25 60.38
N SER A 54 -25.13 -45.47 61.33
CA SER A 54 -26.57 -45.35 61.09
C SER A 54 -26.97 -43.92 60.71
N GLN A 55 -26.40 -42.91 61.36
CA GLN A 55 -26.60 -41.50 60.99
C GLN A 55 -26.02 -41.19 59.60
N LEU A 56 -24.85 -41.73 59.25
CA LEU A 56 -24.27 -41.56 57.91
C LEU A 56 -25.12 -42.26 56.84
N GLU A 57 -25.72 -43.41 57.15
CA GLU A 57 -26.64 -44.12 56.26
C GLU A 57 -27.98 -43.40 56.13
N GLU A 58 -28.52 -42.82 57.20
CA GLU A 58 -29.70 -41.96 57.15
C GLU A 58 -29.43 -40.67 56.36
N GLU A 59 -28.28 -40.03 56.54
CA GLU A 59 -27.87 -38.86 55.75
C GLU A 59 -27.65 -39.24 54.28
N ARG A 60 -27.07 -40.42 53.98
CA ARG A 60 -26.99 -40.92 52.60
C ARG A 60 -28.37 -41.17 51.99
N ARG A 61 -29.33 -41.67 52.75
CA ARG A 61 -30.73 -41.84 52.30
C ARG A 61 -31.43 -40.51 52.09
N ARG A 62 -31.24 -39.53 52.97
CA ARG A 62 -31.75 -38.16 52.81
C ARG A 62 -31.14 -37.48 51.60
N VAL A 63 -29.84 -37.60 51.39
CA VAL A 63 -29.15 -37.06 50.21
C VAL A 63 -29.64 -37.74 48.94
N ALA A 64 -29.87 -39.05 48.94
CA ALA A 64 -30.45 -39.76 47.79
C ALA A 64 -31.90 -39.32 47.51
N GLN A 65 -32.72 -39.10 48.54
CA GLN A 65 -34.09 -38.56 48.39
C GLN A 65 -34.07 -37.13 47.85
N VAL A 66 -33.20 -36.26 48.36
CA VAL A 66 -33.05 -34.88 47.87
C VAL A 66 -32.50 -34.85 46.45
N GLN A 67 -31.59 -35.76 46.09
CA GLN A 67 -31.12 -35.92 44.72
C GLN A 67 -32.23 -36.39 43.78
N HIS A 68 -33.06 -37.34 44.23
CA HIS A 68 -34.21 -37.79 43.46
C HIS A 68 -35.27 -36.69 43.31
N GLU A 69 -35.56 -35.92 44.36
CA GLU A 69 -36.45 -34.77 44.32
C GLU A 69 -35.89 -33.65 43.44
N LEU A 70 -34.58 -33.42 43.44
CA LEU A 70 -33.91 -32.47 42.54
C LEU A 70 -33.98 -32.93 41.08
N GLU A 71 -33.88 -34.23 40.82
CA GLU A 71 -34.05 -34.81 39.49
C GLU A 71 -35.50 -34.73 39.02
N GLU A 72 -36.47 -35.02 39.90
CA GLU A 72 -37.89 -34.82 39.62
C GLU A 72 -38.23 -33.35 39.39
N GLN A 73 -37.70 -32.44 40.21
CA GLN A 73 -37.84 -30.99 40.01
C GLN A 73 -37.17 -30.54 38.72
N ARG A 74 -36.03 -31.10 38.33
CA ARG A 74 -35.38 -30.83 37.03
C ARG A 74 -36.21 -31.35 35.86
N ILE A 75 -36.81 -32.54 36.00
CA ILE A 75 -37.71 -33.12 35.00
C ILE A 75 -39.00 -32.29 34.91
N GLN A 76 -39.56 -31.84 36.03
CA GLN A 76 -40.71 -30.92 36.08
C GLN A 76 -40.36 -29.55 35.50
N LEU A 77 -39.17 -29.01 35.75
CA LEU A 77 -38.67 -27.77 35.12
C LEU A 77 -38.51 -27.94 33.61
N LEU A 78 -37.99 -29.09 33.17
CA LEU A 78 -37.89 -29.42 31.74
C LEU A 78 -39.28 -29.56 31.12
N GLN A 79 -40.23 -30.20 31.81
CA GLN A 79 -41.61 -30.35 31.37
C GLN A 79 -42.34 -29.00 31.31
N LEU A 80 -42.21 -28.14 32.32
CA LEU A 80 -42.74 -26.77 32.34
C LEU A 80 -42.10 -25.87 31.27
N ARG A 81 -40.84 -26.13 30.92
CA ARG A 81 -40.13 -25.42 29.84
C ARG A 81 -40.51 -25.92 28.45
N THR A 82 -40.94 -27.18 28.33
CA THR A 82 -41.45 -27.78 27.08
C THR A 82 -42.97 -27.62 26.91
N GLN A 83 -43.72 -27.36 27.97
CA GLN A 83 -45.12 -26.96 27.90
C GLN A 83 -45.19 -25.49 27.48
N ARG A 84 -45.61 -25.25 26.24
CA ARG A 84 -46.07 -23.92 25.84
C ARG A 84 -47.28 -23.54 26.71
N PRO A 85 -47.41 -22.29 27.20
CA PRO A 85 -48.62 -21.89 27.89
C PRO A 85 -49.82 -21.97 26.94
N LEU A 86 -50.87 -22.64 27.41
CA LEU A 86 -52.20 -22.68 26.81
C LEU A 86 -52.75 -21.26 26.64
N GLU A 87 -53.49 -21.11 25.56
CA GLU A 87 -54.13 -19.94 24.98
C GLU A 87 -54.76 -19.01 26.03
N LYS A 88 -54.26 -17.77 26.10
CA LYS A 88 -55.17 -16.64 26.27
C LYS A 88 -55.66 -16.28 24.86
N LEU A 89 -56.98 -16.30 24.69
CA LEU A 89 -57.70 -15.70 23.57
C LEU A 89 -57.32 -14.22 23.47
N GLU A 90 -56.24 -13.93 22.76
CA GLU A 90 -56.15 -12.69 21.98
C GLU A 90 -56.80 -13.04 20.65
N GLU A 91 -57.97 -12.47 20.38
CA GLU A 91 -58.43 -12.28 19.00
C GLU A 91 -57.35 -11.47 18.28
N LYS A 92 -56.38 -12.19 17.71
CA LYS A 92 -55.48 -11.62 16.73
C LYS A 92 -56.27 -11.63 15.45
N GLU A 93 -56.70 -10.46 15.04
CA GLU A 93 -56.87 -10.17 13.62
C GLU A 93 -55.64 -10.73 12.90
N VAL A 94 -55.86 -11.83 12.19
CA VAL A 94 -54.88 -12.44 11.32
C VAL A 94 -54.76 -11.47 10.15
N VAL A 95 -53.87 -10.49 10.28
CA VAL A 95 -53.30 -9.87 9.10
C VAL A 95 -52.31 -10.89 8.57
N GLU A 96 -52.77 -11.70 7.63
CA GLU A 96 -51.96 -12.61 6.83
C GLU A 96 -50.90 -11.78 6.07
N PHE A 97 -49.75 -11.55 6.72
CA PHE A 97 -48.56 -11.26 5.97
C PHE A 97 -48.18 -12.54 5.24
N TYR A 98 -48.44 -12.57 3.93
CA TYR A 98 -47.89 -13.57 3.02
C TYR A 98 -46.38 -13.69 3.26
N ARG A 99 -45.98 -14.73 4.01
CA ARG A 99 -44.59 -15.16 4.09
C ARG A 99 -44.33 -16.05 2.89
N ASP A 100 -43.40 -15.60 2.08
CA ASP A 100 -43.04 -16.26 0.83
C ASP A 100 -42.50 -17.68 1.13
N PRO A 101 -43.17 -18.77 0.70
CA PRO A 101 -42.81 -20.15 1.08
C PRO A 101 -41.42 -20.56 0.59
N GLN A 102 -40.91 -19.87 -0.44
CA GLN A 102 -39.55 -20.07 -0.91
C GLN A 102 -38.50 -19.55 0.07
N LEU A 103 -38.80 -18.48 0.82
CA LEU A 103 -37.90 -17.93 1.82
C LEU A 103 -37.77 -18.86 3.03
N GLU A 104 -38.85 -19.54 3.41
CA GLU A 104 -38.83 -20.54 4.48
C GLU A 104 -38.12 -21.83 4.06
N SER A 105 -38.29 -22.26 2.80
CA SER A 105 -37.54 -23.37 2.21
C SER A 105 -36.04 -23.06 2.10
N ASN A 106 -35.69 -21.84 1.72
CA ASN A 106 -34.29 -21.41 1.66
C ASN A 106 -33.68 -21.27 3.06
N LEU A 107 -34.44 -20.79 4.05
CA LEU A 107 -33.99 -20.73 5.44
C LEU A 107 -33.80 -22.12 6.05
N SER A 108 -34.69 -23.07 5.75
CA SER A 108 -34.54 -24.46 6.24
C SER A 108 -33.34 -25.15 5.59
N ARG A 109 -33.10 -24.92 4.28
CA ARG A 109 -31.93 -25.43 3.57
C ARG A 109 -30.62 -24.81 4.09
N VAL A 110 -30.61 -23.52 4.41
CA VAL A 110 -29.42 -22.88 5.00
C VAL A 110 -29.18 -23.38 6.42
N LYS A 111 -30.23 -23.61 7.20
CA LYS A 111 -30.10 -24.21 8.53
C LYS A 111 -29.51 -25.63 8.47
N SER A 112 -29.99 -26.47 7.55
CA SER A 112 -29.44 -27.83 7.39
C SER A 112 -27.98 -27.81 6.90
N GLN A 113 -27.63 -26.89 6.00
CA GLN A 113 -26.24 -26.71 5.56
C GLN A 113 -25.32 -26.26 6.70
N VAL A 114 -25.78 -25.36 7.57
CA VAL A 114 -24.99 -24.92 8.74
C VAL A 114 -24.82 -26.05 9.75
N GLU A 115 -25.84 -26.88 9.96
CA GLU A 115 -25.75 -28.07 10.82
C GLU A 115 -24.78 -29.12 10.25
N ASP A 116 -24.81 -29.35 8.94
CA ASP A 116 -23.91 -30.32 8.29
C ASP A 116 -22.46 -29.83 8.24
N GLU A 117 -22.23 -28.53 8.03
CA GLU A 117 -20.90 -27.92 8.18
C GLU A 117 -20.43 -27.95 9.65
N GLY A 118 -21.34 -27.85 10.62
CA GLY A 118 -21.05 -28.07 12.03
C GLY A 118 -20.57 -29.49 12.31
N LYS A 119 -21.24 -30.51 11.75
CA LYS A 119 -20.83 -31.92 11.87
C LYS A 119 -19.48 -32.19 11.21
N LYS A 120 -19.22 -31.63 10.01
CA LYS A 120 -17.92 -31.74 9.34
C LYS A 120 -16.79 -31.08 10.12
N ARG A 121 -17.04 -29.93 10.75
CA ARG A 121 -16.05 -29.28 11.61
C ARG A 121 -15.76 -30.12 12.86
N ALA A 122 -16.78 -30.74 13.45
CA ALA A 122 -16.60 -31.64 14.58
C ALA A 122 -15.80 -32.90 14.20
N SER A 123 -16.04 -33.50 13.01
CA SER A 123 -15.25 -34.65 12.54
C SER A 123 -13.80 -34.27 12.24
N LEU A 124 -13.57 -33.15 11.57
CA LEU A 124 -12.22 -32.64 11.31
C LEU A 124 -11.46 -32.29 12.59
N GLN A 125 -12.16 -31.77 13.61
CA GLN A 125 -11.59 -31.51 14.92
C GLN A 125 -11.19 -32.80 15.64
N ALA A 126 -12.02 -33.85 15.56
CA ALA A 126 -11.68 -35.18 16.08
C ALA A 126 -10.48 -35.80 15.35
N ASP A 127 -10.39 -35.65 14.03
CA ASP A 127 -9.24 -36.12 13.23
C ASP A 127 -7.94 -35.39 13.57
N LEU A 128 -8.03 -34.07 13.81
CA LEU A 128 -6.91 -33.24 14.28
C LEU A 128 -6.43 -33.67 15.67
N GLU A 129 -7.35 -33.96 16.59
CA GLU A 129 -7.03 -34.46 17.92
C GLU A 129 -6.38 -35.85 17.84
N ALA A 130 -6.88 -36.75 16.98
CA ALA A 130 -6.28 -38.06 16.74
C ALA A 130 -4.87 -37.97 16.11
N ALA A 131 -4.67 -37.04 15.17
CA ALA A 131 -3.37 -36.77 14.58
C ALA A 131 -2.38 -36.20 15.60
N ALA A 132 -2.81 -35.26 16.44
CA ALA A 132 -2.00 -34.71 17.53
C ALA A 132 -1.58 -35.80 18.54
N GLN A 133 -2.49 -36.72 18.88
CA GLN A 133 -2.17 -37.88 19.71
C GLN A 133 -1.16 -38.82 19.04
N LYS A 134 -1.25 -39.07 17.73
CA LYS A 134 -0.26 -39.86 16.97
C LYS A 134 1.12 -39.19 16.95
N VAL A 135 1.18 -37.87 16.78
CA VAL A 135 2.44 -37.11 16.81
C VAL A 135 3.07 -37.21 18.20
N MET A 136 2.28 -37.03 19.26
CA MET A 136 2.75 -37.21 20.65
C MET A 136 3.28 -38.63 20.90
N GLN A 137 2.62 -39.66 20.35
CA GLN A 137 3.08 -41.05 20.44
C GLN A 137 4.37 -41.30 19.63
N LEU A 138 4.55 -40.66 18.48
CA LEU A 138 5.78 -40.77 17.68
C LEU A 138 6.94 -40.01 18.34
N GLU A 139 6.67 -38.86 18.95
CA GLU A 139 7.65 -38.11 19.72
C GLU A 139 8.08 -38.84 20.98
N SER A 140 7.16 -39.50 21.69
CA SER A 140 7.50 -40.33 22.85
C SER A 140 8.29 -41.58 22.44
N LYS A 141 7.94 -42.22 21.31
CA LYS A 141 8.72 -43.33 20.72
C LYS A 141 10.13 -42.89 20.30
N ARG A 142 10.27 -41.69 19.71
CA ARG A 142 11.57 -41.10 19.34
C ARG A 142 12.41 -40.74 20.56
N LYS A 143 11.78 -40.30 21.66
CA LYS A 143 12.46 -40.01 22.94
C LYS A 143 12.84 -41.30 23.71
N ALA A 144 12.12 -42.40 23.50
CA ALA A 144 12.37 -43.69 24.15
C ALA A 144 13.45 -44.55 23.46
N THR A 145 13.86 -44.23 22.23
CA THR A 145 14.88 -45.01 21.52
C THR A 145 16.29 -44.57 21.93
N ARG A 146 16.94 -45.33 22.81
CA ARG A 146 18.39 -45.22 23.03
C ARG A 146 19.15 -45.93 21.90
N PRO A 147 20.28 -45.39 21.41
CA PRO A 147 21.03 -46.04 20.34
C PRO A 147 21.71 -47.30 20.88
N HIS A 148 21.29 -48.47 20.40
CA HIS A 148 22.06 -49.71 20.50
C HIS A 148 22.90 -49.87 19.24
N LEU A 149 24.20 -50.05 19.42
CA LEU A 149 25.11 -50.51 18.38
C LEU A 149 24.78 -51.98 18.10
N LEU A 150 24.41 -52.28 16.85
CA LEU A 150 24.44 -53.64 16.33
C LEU A 150 24.88 -53.58 14.87
N THR A 151 26.05 -54.18 14.65
CA THR A 151 26.58 -54.67 13.39
C THR A 151 25.47 -55.22 12.50
N LYS A 152 25.37 -54.72 11.27
CA LYS A 152 24.59 -55.37 10.22
C LYS A 152 25.50 -56.23 9.38
N GLU A 153 25.39 -57.54 9.62
CA GLU A 153 25.45 -58.53 8.55
C GLU A 153 24.40 -58.18 7.48
N VAL A 154 24.76 -58.48 6.24
CA VAL A 154 23.90 -58.34 5.07
C VAL A 154 22.74 -59.32 5.21
N THR A 155 21.51 -58.81 5.32
CA THR A 155 20.30 -59.58 5.05
C THR A 155 19.43 -58.86 4.04
N GLN A 156 18.97 -59.62 3.04
CA GLN A 156 18.00 -59.22 2.04
C GLN A 156 16.71 -58.74 2.72
N VAL A 157 16.20 -57.58 2.31
CA VAL A 157 14.88 -57.10 2.72
C VAL A 157 13.85 -57.76 1.80
N GLU A 158 13.12 -58.74 2.31
CA GLU A 158 11.91 -59.24 1.67
C GLU A 158 10.82 -58.15 1.69
N ARG A 159 10.06 -58.04 0.59
CA ARG A 159 8.98 -57.05 0.43
C ARG A 159 7.79 -57.44 1.30
N ASP A 160 7.27 -56.48 2.07
CA ASP A 160 6.08 -56.67 2.90
C ASP A 160 4.81 -56.83 2.02
N PRO A 161 4.15 -58.00 2.01
CA PRO A 161 2.99 -58.27 1.14
C PRO A 161 1.74 -57.46 1.50
N SER A 162 1.69 -56.88 2.70
CA SER A 162 0.61 -56.00 3.15
C SER A 162 0.70 -54.58 2.59
N LEU A 163 1.91 -54.11 2.26
CA LEU A 163 2.09 -52.83 1.58
C LEU A 163 1.81 -52.98 0.09
N ASP A 164 2.20 -54.09 -0.51
CA ASP A 164 1.87 -54.40 -1.91
C ASP A 164 0.36 -54.59 -2.11
N SER A 165 -0.37 -55.15 -1.13
CA SER A 165 -1.84 -55.26 -1.19
C SER A 165 -2.54 -53.91 -1.01
N GLN A 166 -2.03 -53.01 -0.18
CA GLN A 166 -2.54 -51.64 -0.04
C GLN A 166 -2.26 -50.80 -1.29
N VAL A 167 -1.08 -50.95 -1.89
CA VAL A 167 -0.74 -50.32 -3.17
C VAL A 167 -1.62 -50.86 -4.28
N ALA A 168 -1.91 -52.17 -4.29
CA ALA A 168 -2.84 -52.78 -5.23
C ALA A 168 -4.28 -52.24 -5.04
N GLN A 169 -4.77 -52.12 -3.79
CA GLN A 169 -6.08 -51.55 -3.49
C GLN A 169 -6.18 -50.08 -3.93
N LEU A 170 -5.21 -49.25 -3.56
CA LEU A 170 -5.17 -47.84 -3.99
C LEU A 170 -5.04 -47.72 -5.51
N SER A 171 -4.27 -48.59 -6.15
CA SER A 171 -4.16 -48.61 -7.61
C SER A 171 -5.49 -48.99 -8.28
N SER A 172 -6.26 -49.91 -7.68
CA SER A 172 -7.59 -50.30 -8.17
C SER A 172 -8.63 -49.21 -7.96
N GLU A 173 -8.59 -48.49 -6.83
CA GLU A 173 -9.46 -47.32 -6.58
C GLU A 173 -9.12 -46.17 -7.53
N ILE A 174 -7.84 -45.90 -7.78
CA ILE A 174 -7.42 -44.90 -8.76
C ILE A 174 -7.86 -45.30 -10.17
N GLN A 175 -7.79 -46.59 -10.53
CA GLN A 175 -8.29 -47.07 -11.81
C GLN A 175 -9.83 -46.97 -11.90
N HIS A 176 -10.55 -47.26 -10.82
CA HIS A 176 -12.00 -47.10 -10.76
C HIS A 176 -12.43 -45.63 -10.91
N LEU A 177 -11.81 -44.71 -10.17
CA LEU A 177 -12.07 -43.27 -10.27
C LEU A 177 -11.69 -42.72 -11.64
N ARG A 178 -10.65 -43.27 -12.29
CA ARG A 178 -10.31 -42.93 -13.68
C ARG A 178 -11.37 -43.44 -14.65
N ALA A 179 -11.89 -44.65 -14.45
CA ALA A 179 -12.98 -45.20 -15.26
C ALA A 179 -14.31 -44.44 -15.06
N GLU A 180 -14.61 -43.98 -13.84
CA GLU A 180 -15.76 -43.11 -13.57
C GLU A 180 -15.58 -41.74 -14.23
N ASN A 181 -14.38 -41.18 -14.21
CA ASN A 181 -14.12 -39.93 -14.94
C ASN A 181 -14.22 -40.12 -16.45
N THR A 182 -13.83 -41.28 -17.00
CA THR A 182 -14.01 -41.54 -18.43
C THR A 182 -15.49 -41.73 -18.78
N THR A 183 -16.29 -42.41 -17.95
CA THR A 183 -17.75 -42.55 -18.20
C THR A 183 -18.50 -41.23 -18.02
N ILE A 184 -18.14 -40.40 -17.04
CA ILE A 184 -18.70 -39.05 -16.90
C ILE A 184 -18.28 -38.18 -18.09
N SER A 185 -17.03 -38.31 -18.57
CA SER A 185 -16.58 -37.58 -19.75
C SER A 185 -17.31 -38.02 -21.02
N SER A 186 -17.60 -39.32 -21.19
CA SER A 186 -18.37 -39.81 -22.33
C SER A 186 -19.83 -39.39 -22.26
N GLN A 187 -20.45 -39.40 -21.07
CA GLN A 187 -21.80 -38.87 -20.85
C GLN A 187 -21.87 -37.37 -21.13
N LEU A 188 -20.84 -36.60 -20.78
CA LEU A 188 -20.77 -35.17 -21.11
C LEU A 188 -20.61 -34.95 -22.61
N GLU A 189 -19.85 -35.78 -23.32
CA GLU A 189 -19.76 -35.71 -24.79
C GLU A 189 -21.07 -36.15 -25.46
N GLU A 190 -21.75 -37.17 -24.96
CA GLU A 190 -23.09 -37.58 -25.41
C GLU A 190 -24.10 -36.44 -25.21
N LEU A 191 -24.19 -35.84 -24.02
CA LEU A 191 -25.06 -34.70 -23.74
C LEU A 191 -24.71 -33.47 -24.59
N LYS A 192 -23.43 -33.23 -24.89
CA LYS A 192 -23.01 -32.18 -25.83
C LYS A 192 -23.48 -32.49 -27.25
N THR A 193 -23.38 -33.74 -27.69
CA THR A 193 -23.86 -34.14 -29.03
C THR A 193 -25.39 -34.07 -29.13
N GLU A 194 -26.12 -34.41 -28.07
CA GLU A 194 -27.57 -34.26 -27.98
C GLU A 194 -28.00 -32.79 -27.98
N LEU A 195 -27.29 -31.92 -27.25
CA LEU A 195 -27.51 -30.47 -27.28
C LEU A 195 -27.25 -29.89 -28.66
N LEU A 196 -26.18 -30.31 -29.34
CA LEU A 196 -25.88 -29.90 -30.71
C LEU A 196 -26.91 -30.45 -31.72
N ALA A 197 -27.50 -31.62 -31.46
CA ALA A 197 -28.58 -32.17 -32.28
C ALA A 197 -29.92 -31.45 -32.05
N LEU A 198 -30.18 -30.96 -30.82
CA LEU A 198 -31.34 -30.13 -30.49
C LEU A 198 -31.21 -28.72 -31.06
N GLU A 199 -30.00 -28.13 -31.07
CA GLU A 199 -29.74 -26.84 -31.71
C GLU A 199 -29.90 -26.87 -33.24
N ARG A 200 -29.73 -28.04 -33.87
CA ARG A 200 -29.89 -28.23 -35.32
C ARG A 200 -31.31 -28.58 -35.76
N LYS A 201 -32.25 -28.81 -34.83
CA LYS A 201 -33.66 -29.02 -35.16
C LYS A 201 -34.34 -27.67 -35.40
N GLU A 202 -34.40 -27.25 -36.67
CA GLU A 202 -35.26 -26.13 -37.07
C GLU A 202 -36.74 -26.55 -37.02
N ALA A 203 -37.54 -25.83 -36.23
CA ALA A 203 -38.99 -26.02 -36.18
C ALA A 203 -39.66 -25.26 -37.34
N THR A 204 -40.33 -26.01 -38.19
CA THR A 204 -41.17 -25.58 -39.32
C THR A 204 -42.33 -24.68 -38.89
N VAL A 205 -42.54 -23.59 -39.64
CA VAL A 205 -43.62 -22.61 -39.48
C VAL A 205 -44.96 -23.14 -40.02
N LYS A 206 -46.05 -22.98 -39.24
CA LYS A 206 -47.42 -22.79 -39.75
C LYS A 206 -48.19 -21.80 -38.88
N GLU A 207 -48.90 -20.91 -39.57
CA GLU A 207 -49.68 -19.76 -39.08
C GLU A 207 -50.95 -20.17 -38.30
N LYS A 208 -51.31 -19.37 -37.29
CA LYS A 208 -52.69 -18.85 -37.10
C LYS A 208 -52.73 -17.77 -36.03
N VAL A 209 -53.53 -16.75 -36.33
CA VAL A 209 -53.82 -15.55 -35.54
C VAL A 209 -54.45 -15.88 -34.19
N VAL A 210 -53.97 -15.25 -33.11
CA VAL A 210 -54.73 -14.51 -32.07
C VAL A 210 -53.73 -14.01 -31.00
N VAL A 211 -54.01 -12.81 -30.49
CA VAL A 211 -53.21 -11.91 -29.65
C VAL A 211 -52.53 -12.54 -28.43
N LYS A 212 -51.19 -12.42 -28.36
CA LYS A 212 -50.38 -12.21 -27.14
C LYS A 212 -48.96 -11.78 -27.53
N GLU A 213 -48.40 -10.79 -26.85
CA GLU A 213 -47.01 -10.33 -27.04
C GLU A 213 -46.01 -11.46 -26.84
N VAL A 214 -45.20 -11.75 -27.87
CA VAL A 214 -43.94 -12.49 -27.76
C VAL A 214 -42.91 -11.84 -28.69
N VAL A 215 -41.79 -11.45 -28.10
CA VAL A 215 -40.57 -10.92 -28.71
C VAL A 215 -40.01 -11.89 -29.76
N LYS A 216 -39.76 -11.41 -30.98
CA LYS A 216 -38.83 -12.04 -31.92
C LYS A 216 -37.46 -11.41 -31.72
N VAL A 217 -36.50 -12.22 -31.27
CA VAL A 217 -35.08 -11.87 -31.21
C VAL A 217 -34.48 -12.14 -32.59
N GLU A 218 -34.23 -11.10 -33.36
CA GLU A 218 -33.27 -11.20 -34.47
C GLU A 218 -31.87 -11.25 -33.86
N LYS A 219 -31.13 -12.32 -34.18
CA LYS A 219 -29.78 -12.55 -33.67
C LYS A 219 -28.82 -11.56 -34.35
N ASP A 220 -28.23 -10.67 -33.56
CA ASP A 220 -27.15 -9.77 -33.98
C ASP A 220 -26.02 -10.55 -34.69
N LEU A 221 -25.81 -10.26 -35.98
CA LEU A 221 -24.76 -10.86 -36.79
C LEU A 221 -23.35 -10.60 -36.22
N GLU A 222 -23.17 -9.52 -35.47
CA GLU A 222 -21.92 -9.16 -34.81
C GLU A 222 -21.68 -9.97 -33.54
N MET A 223 -22.71 -10.25 -32.73
CA MET A 223 -22.61 -11.19 -31.61
C MET A 223 -22.32 -12.60 -32.11
N VAL A 224 -22.90 -13.01 -33.24
CA VAL A 224 -22.62 -14.30 -33.86
C VAL A 224 -21.18 -14.34 -34.41
N LYS A 225 -20.66 -13.24 -34.97
CA LYS A 225 -19.27 -13.14 -35.42
C LYS A 225 -18.28 -13.08 -34.25
N ALA A 226 -18.61 -12.36 -33.17
CA ALA A 226 -17.81 -12.28 -31.95
C ALA A 226 -17.80 -13.61 -31.20
N ALA A 227 -18.94 -14.30 -31.12
CA ALA A 227 -19.01 -15.66 -30.57
C ALA A 227 -18.23 -16.65 -31.44
N ARG A 228 -18.22 -16.49 -32.78
CA ARG A 228 -17.38 -17.29 -33.68
C ARG A 228 -15.89 -16.97 -33.52
N ALA A 229 -15.52 -15.70 -33.31
CA ALA A 229 -14.15 -15.28 -33.07
C ALA A 229 -13.64 -15.80 -31.71
N LEU A 230 -14.46 -15.71 -30.65
CA LEU A 230 -14.15 -16.29 -29.34
C LEU A 230 -14.06 -17.82 -29.41
N ARG A 231 -14.91 -18.48 -30.20
CA ARG A 231 -14.81 -19.92 -30.44
C ARG A 231 -13.53 -20.29 -31.19
N LEU A 232 -13.12 -19.50 -32.18
CA LEU A 232 -11.84 -19.69 -32.87
C LEU A 232 -10.65 -19.49 -31.94
N GLN A 233 -10.70 -18.47 -31.09
CA GLN A 233 -9.64 -18.18 -30.12
C GLN A 233 -9.53 -19.27 -29.04
N VAL A 234 -10.67 -19.81 -28.58
CA VAL A 234 -10.67 -20.98 -27.67
C VAL A 234 -10.14 -22.23 -28.38
N GLN A 235 -10.42 -22.42 -29.67
CA GLN A 235 -9.85 -23.53 -30.45
C GLN A 235 -8.34 -23.37 -30.67
N GLU A 236 -7.86 -22.16 -30.92
CA GLU A 236 -6.44 -21.84 -31.01
C GLU A 236 -5.73 -22.06 -29.67
N ASP A 237 -6.33 -21.62 -28.56
CA ASP A 237 -5.79 -21.86 -27.21
C ASP A 237 -5.78 -23.35 -26.86
N VAL A 238 -6.78 -24.12 -27.29
CA VAL A 238 -6.81 -25.58 -27.13
C VAL A 238 -5.74 -26.25 -28.00
N ALA A 239 -5.53 -25.77 -29.23
CA ALA A 239 -4.45 -26.28 -30.09
C ALA A 239 -3.07 -25.96 -29.52
N GLN A 240 -2.87 -24.76 -28.95
CA GLN A 240 -1.64 -24.38 -28.27
C GLN A 240 -1.40 -25.20 -27.00
N ARG A 241 -2.44 -25.50 -26.23
CA ARG A 241 -2.34 -26.42 -25.07
C ARG A 241 -1.98 -27.83 -25.50
N LYS A 242 -2.60 -28.35 -26.56
CA LYS A 242 -2.25 -29.66 -27.13
C LYS A 242 -0.82 -29.71 -27.64
N ALA A 243 -0.35 -28.67 -28.34
CA ALA A 243 1.05 -28.59 -28.78
C ALA A 243 2.02 -28.53 -27.59
N ALA A 244 1.65 -27.85 -26.50
CA ALA A 244 2.44 -27.84 -25.27
C ALA A 244 2.41 -29.20 -24.55
N GLU A 245 1.28 -29.89 -24.53
CA GLU A 245 1.15 -31.26 -24.00
C GLU A 245 1.97 -32.27 -24.82
N GLU A 246 1.95 -32.15 -26.16
CA GLU A 246 2.77 -32.93 -27.07
C GLU A 246 4.26 -32.66 -26.86
N ALA A 247 4.69 -31.39 -26.69
CA ALA A 247 6.07 -31.04 -26.37
C ALA A 247 6.51 -31.59 -24.99
N VAL A 248 5.61 -31.60 -24.00
CA VAL A 248 5.87 -32.22 -22.70
C VAL A 248 5.99 -33.74 -22.83
N ALA A 249 5.15 -34.37 -23.66
CA ALA A 249 5.22 -35.80 -23.93
C ALA A 249 6.52 -36.18 -24.69
N GLU A 250 6.96 -35.36 -25.64
CA GLU A 250 8.25 -35.51 -26.33
C GLU A 250 9.43 -35.36 -25.36
N LEU A 251 9.37 -34.38 -24.45
CA LEU A 251 10.38 -34.21 -23.40
C LEU A 251 10.39 -35.40 -22.43
N GLN A 252 9.24 -35.93 -22.05
CA GLN A 252 9.13 -37.11 -21.21
C GLN A 252 9.65 -38.35 -21.94
N ALA A 253 9.35 -38.53 -23.23
CA ALA A 253 9.92 -39.59 -24.05
C ALA A 253 11.45 -39.45 -24.18
N ARG A 254 11.96 -38.21 -24.27
CA ARG A 254 13.39 -37.95 -24.29
C ARG A 254 14.05 -38.27 -22.95
N ILE A 255 13.38 -37.97 -21.83
CA ILE A 255 13.85 -38.33 -20.50
C ILE A 255 13.89 -39.85 -20.36
N THR A 256 12.83 -40.56 -20.78
CA THR A 256 12.82 -42.03 -20.72
C THR A 256 13.83 -42.66 -21.67
N GLU A 257 14.06 -42.11 -22.86
CA GLU A 257 15.16 -42.50 -23.75
C GLU A 257 16.53 -42.30 -23.11
N LEU A 258 16.74 -41.17 -22.42
CA LEU A 258 17.99 -40.89 -21.71
C LEU A 258 18.17 -41.79 -20.49
N GLU A 259 17.10 -42.08 -19.76
CA GLU A 259 17.09 -43.04 -18.64
C GLU A 259 17.35 -44.47 -19.14
N LEU A 260 16.75 -44.86 -20.26
CA LEU A 260 17.02 -46.13 -20.93
C LEU A 260 18.46 -46.17 -21.45
N ALA A 261 18.97 -45.08 -22.01
CA ALA A 261 20.38 -44.99 -22.43
C ALA A 261 21.33 -45.08 -21.23
N ILE A 262 21.01 -44.46 -20.09
CA ILE A 262 21.74 -44.59 -18.82
C ILE A 262 21.68 -46.03 -18.31
N SER A 263 20.56 -46.73 -18.46
CA SER A 263 20.40 -48.14 -18.08
C SER A 263 21.06 -49.12 -19.06
N ALA A 264 21.23 -48.72 -20.33
CA ALA A 264 21.87 -49.50 -21.40
C ALA A 264 23.39 -49.31 -21.47
N VAL A 265 23.96 -48.36 -20.71
CA VAL A 265 25.40 -48.34 -20.44
C VAL A 265 25.72 -49.51 -19.52
N GLU A 266 26.10 -50.64 -20.10
CA GLU A 266 26.59 -51.78 -19.33
C GLU A 266 27.79 -51.36 -18.45
N PRO A 267 27.76 -51.59 -17.13
CA PRO A 267 28.93 -51.37 -16.31
C PRO A 267 30.03 -52.31 -16.80
N LYS A 268 31.22 -51.77 -17.11
CA LYS A 268 32.40 -52.58 -17.43
C LYS A 268 32.71 -53.52 -16.27
N VAL A 269 32.26 -54.77 -16.38
CA VAL A 269 32.66 -55.86 -15.50
C VAL A 269 34.03 -56.35 -15.95
N ILE A 270 35.07 -56.03 -15.19
CA ILE A 270 36.33 -56.79 -15.23
C ILE A 270 36.14 -57.97 -14.27
N VAL A 271 35.80 -59.14 -14.81
CA VAL A 271 35.89 -60.40 -14.06
C VAL A 271 37.36 -60.85 -14.06
N LYS A 272 38.00 -60.88 -12.89
CA LYS A 272 39.10 -61.82 -12.63
C LYS A 272 38.68 -62.69 -11.45
N GLU A 273 38.56 -63.98 -11.73
CA GLU A 273 38.26 -65.03 -10.76
C GLU A 273 39.18 -64.92 -9.54
N VAL A 274 38.57 -64.98 -8.36
CA VAL A 274 39.29 -64.95 -7.09
C VAL A 274 40.10 -66.24 -6.96
N LYS A 275 41.41 -66.14 -7.16
CA LYS A 275 42.39 -66.93 -6.41
C LYS A 275 42.98 -66.01 -5.36
N LYS A 276 42.72 -66.35 -4.08
CA LYS A 276 43.23 -65.74 -2.83
C LYS A 276 43.97 -64.40 -3.00
N VAL A 277 43.32 -63.30 -2.62
CA VAL A 277 44.00 -62.02 -2.40
C VAL A 277 44.38 -61.96 -0.92
N GLU A 278 45.66 -62.17 -0.64
CA GLU A 278 46.24 -61.80 0.66
C GLU A 278 46.04 -60.29 0.86
N GLN A 279 45.34 -59.91 1.93
CA GLN A 279 45.25 -58.51 2.34
C GLN A 279 46.62 -58.09 2.86
N ASP A 280 47.14 -56.99 2.31
CA ASP A 280 48.46 -56.46 2.67
C ASP A 280 48.58 -56.28 4.20
N PRO A 281 49.42 -57.05 4.91
CA PRO A 281 49.46 -57.05 6.37
C PRO A 281 49.98 -55.71 6.92
N GLY A 282 50.67 -54.91 6.11
CA GLY A 282 51.10 -53.55 6.45
C GLY A 282 49.91 -52.59 6.63
N LEU A 283 48.97 -52.58 5.67
CA LEU A 283 47.79 -51.72 5.73
C LEU A 283 46.83 -52.13 6.86
N LEU A 284 46.70 -53.42 7.15
CA LEU A 284 45.94 -53.89 8.31
C LEU A 284 46.60 -53.50 9.64
N LYS A 285 47.94 -53.55 9.71
CA LYS A 285 48.72 -53.12 10.88
C LYS A 285 48.69 -51.60 11.07
N GLU A 286 48.71 -50.83 10.00
CA GLU A 286 48.58 -49.37 10.04
C GLU A 286 47.17 -48.97 10.43
N ALA A 287 46.15 -49.61 9.86
CA ALA A 287 44.77 -49.39 10.24
C ALA A 287 44.50 -49.82 11.69
N SER A 288 45.08 -50.94 12.17
CA SER A 288 44.97 -51.33 13.57
C SER A 288 45.72 -50.38 14.51
N ARG A 289 46.91 -49.90 14.12
CA ARG A 289 47.67 -48.89 14.86
C ARG A 289 46.94 -47.55 14.94
N LEU A 290 46.34 -47.10 13.84
CA LEU A 290 45.55 -45.86 13.82
C LEU A 290 44.26 -46.01 14.64
N ARG A 291 43.60 -47.16 14.57
CA ARG A 291 42.46 -47.49 15.43
C ARG A 291 42.84 -47.50 16.91
N SER A 292 43.96 -48.12 17.28
CA SER A 292 44.42 -48.14 18.67
C SER A 292 44.83 -46.76 19.18
N LEU A 293 45.42 -45.92 18.32
CA LEU A 293 45.74 -44.53 18.67
C LEU A 293 44.46 -43.69 18.85
N LEU A 294 43.45 -43.87 18.00
CA LEU A 294 42.15 -43.22 18.13
C LEU A 294 41.40 -43.67 19.38
N GLU A 295 41.44 -44.96 19.72
CA GLU A 295 40.89 -45.49 20.97
C GLU A 295 41.67 -45.00 22.20
N GLY A 296 42.99 -44.85 22.08
CA GLY A 296 43.84 -44.20 23.09
C GLY A 296 43.45 -42.73 23.32
N GLU A 297 43.24 -41.95 22.27
CA GLU A 297 42.80 -40.56 22.38
C GLU A 297 41.34 -40.46 22.87
N ARG A 298 40.46 -41.39 22.48
CA ARG A 298 39.08 -41.46 23.00
C ARG A 298 39.07 -41.79 24.50
N SER A 299 39.87 -42.75 24.95
CA SER A 299 39.96 -43.11 26.36
C SER A 299 40.59 -42.00 27.21
N LYS A 300 41.59 -41.26 26.68
CA LYS A 300 42.09 -40.03 27.32
C LYS A 300 41.02 -38.95 27.40
N ASN A 301 40.26 -38.72 26.33
CA ASN A 301 39.17 -37.74 26.33
C ASN A 301 38.06 -38.14 27.31
N GLU A 302 37.75 -39.43 27.43
CA GLU A 302 36.81 -39.95 28.42
C GLU A 302 37.35 -39.85 29.86
N ALA A 303 38.66 -40.00 30.06
CA ALA A 303 39.31 -39.76 31.35
C ALA A 303 39.28 -38.27 31.72
N LEU A 304 39.65 -37.37 30.81
CA LEU A 304 39.56 -35.92 30.98
C LEU A 304 38.12 -35.46 31.22
N ALA A 305 37.13 -36.07 30.56
CA ALA A 305 35.72 -35.79 30.80
C ALA A 305 35.26 -36.27 32.18
N ARG A 306 35.80 -37.39 32.67
CA ARG A 306 35.57 -37.87 34.05
C ARG A 306 36.24 -36.96 35.06
N GLU A 307 37.48 -36.54 34.83
CA GLU A 307 38.20 -35.57 35.67
C GLU A 307 37.49 -34.22 35.70
N LEU A 308 36.97 -33.74 34.57
CA LEU A 308 36.13 -32.54 34.51
C LEU A 308 34.85 -32.69 35.32
N LYS A 309 34.17 -33.84 35.24
CA LYS A 309 32.99 -34.13 36.07
C LYS A 309 33.33 -34.25 37.54
N GLU A 310 34.48 -34.83 37.89
CA GLU A 310 34.97 -34.90 39.27
C GLU A 310 35.38 -33.53 39.79
N LEU A 311 35.99 -32.68 38.98
CA LEU A 311 36.32 -31.29 39.31
C LEU A 311 35.06 -30.44 39.47
N GLN A 312 34.06 -30.62 38.61
CA GLN A 312 32.74 -30.01 38.76
C GLN A 312 32.02 -30.52 40.02
N GLY A 313 32.13 -31.82 40.32
CA GLY A 313 31.61 -32.41 41.55
C GLY A 313 32.30 -31.86 42.79
N LYS A 314 33.63 -31.76 42.78
CA LYS A 314 34.44 -31.14 43.84
C LYS A 314 34.10 -29.66 44.00
N TYR A 315 33.90 -28.93 42.90
CA TYR A 315 33.43 -27.54 42.91
C TYR A 315 32.04 -27.42 43.54
N CYS A 316 31.09 -28.31 43.21
CA CYS A 316 29.78 -28.35 43.84
C CYS A 316 29.83 -28.73 45.33
N VAL A 317 30.77 -29.59 45.75
CA VAL A 317 30.98 -29.93 47.17
C VAL A 317 31.59 -28.74 47.93
N VAL A 318 32.52 -28.01 47.31
CA VAL A 318 33.12 -26.78 47.86
C VAL A 318 32.09 -25.65 47.94
N GLU A 319 31.18 -25.51 46.96
CA GLU A 319 30.04 -24.58 47.04
C GLU A 319 29.11 -24.91 48.21
N LYS A 320 28.89 -26.20 48.51
CA LYS A 320 28.02 -26.66 49.60
C LYS A 320 28.67 -26.57 50.99
N GLN A 321 29.99 -26.46 51.08
CA GLN A 321 30.73 -26.37 52.34
C GLN A 321 30.98 -24.93 52.83
N LYS A 322 30.45 -23.90 52.15
CA LYS A 322 30.51 -22.53 52.66
C LYS A 322 29.48 -22.33 53.79
N PRO A 323 29.88 -21.97 55.02
CA PRO A 323 28.95 -21.74 56.12
C PRO A 323 28.04 -20.54 55.81
N ARG A 324 26.74 -20.68 56.03
CA ARG A 324 25.77 -19.58 56.00
C ARG A 324 25.71 -18.93 57.37
N VAL A 325 26.04 -17.65 57.45
CA VAL A 325 25.86 -16.79 58.63
C VAL A 325 24.94 -15.64 58.22
N ASP A 326 23.79 -15.54 58.89
CA ASP A 326 22.81 -14.45 58.73
C ASP A 326 23.07 -13.36 59.79
N LEU A 327 23.30 -12.10 59.38
CA LEU A 327 22.83 -10.86 60.03
C LEU A 327 23.22 -9.60 59.21
N GLN A 328 22.24 -8.70 59.08
CA GLN A 328 22.12 -7.46 58.27
C GLN A 328 23.32 -6.48 58.36
N GLU A 329 23.72 -5.68 57.37
CA GLU A 329 23.47 -5.55 55.92
C GLU A 329 24.62 -4.68 55.35
N ARG A 330 25.06 -4.97 54.12
CA ARG A 330 26.17 -4.35 53.33
C ARG A 330 27.61 -4.63 53.80
N VAL A 331 28.37 -5.38 52.98
CA VAL A 331 29.63 -4.99 52.31
C VAL A 331 30.17 -6.17 51.47
N ASN A 332 30.50 -5.85 50.23
CA ASN A 332 31.50 -6.41 49.28
C ASN A 332 32.36 -7.63 49.68
N GLU A 333 32.59 -8.50 48.68
CA GLU A 333 33.93 -9.07 48.37
C GLU A 333 34.03 -9.12 46.83
N ILE A 334 34.82 -8.27 46.17
CA ILE A 334 36.28 -8.32 45.99
C ILE A 334 36.74 -9.63 45.32
N PHE A 335 37.04 -9.46 44.03
CA PHE A 335 37.79 -10.35 43.16
C PHE A 335 39.26 -10.31 43.56
N GLN A 336 39.95 -11.46 43.64
CA GLN A 336 41.41 -11.50 43.63
C GLN A 336 41.89 -11.48 42.18
N VAL A 337 42.46 -10.35 41.82
CA VAL A 337 43.27 -10.11 40.64
C VAL A 337 44.74 -10.34 41.05
N ASP A 338 45.62 -10.72 40.12
CA ASP A 338 47.04 -10.92 40.41
C ASP A 338 47.61 -9.75 41.26
N PRO A 339 48.37 -9.99 42.34
CA PRO A 339 48.74 -8.97 43.32
C PRO A 339 49.56 -7.82 42.72
N GLU A 340 50.26 -8.05 41.60
CA GLU A 340 50.96 -7.00 40.85
C GLU A 340 49.99 -6.15 40.03
N THR A 341 49.00 -6.80 39.40
CA THR A 341 47.95 -6.15 38.64
C THR A 341 46.97 -5.42 39.58
N GLU A 342 46.70 -5.91 40.79
CA GLU A 342 45.96 -5.19 41.83
C GLU A 342 46.73 -3.99 42.35
N ARG A 343 48.05 -4.09 42.54
CA ARG A 343 48.89 -2.95 42.94
C ARG A 343 48.97 -1.89 41.85
N GLU A 344 49.10 -2.28 40.59
CA GLU A 344 49.08 -1.35 39.45
C GLU A 344 47.70 -0.74 39.24
N ILE A 345 46.63 -1.51 39.32
CA ILE A 345 45.25 -1.02 39.27
C ILE A 345 45.00 -0.09 40.46
N SER A 346 45.48 -0.39 41.66
CA SER A 346 45.35 0.48 42.84
C SER A 346 46.15 1.76 42.69
N ARG A 347 47.36 1.69 42.13
CA ARG A 347 48.19 2.86 41.83
C ARG A 347 47.57 3.74 40.74
N LEU A 348 47.01 3.14 39.69
CA LEU A 348 46.31 3.85 38.61
C LEU A 348 44.98 4.42 39.08
N ARG A 349 44.22 3.71 39.91
CA ARG A 349 43.00 4.22 40.55
C ARG A 349 43.30 5.36 41.52
N ALA A 350 44.37 5.27 42.32
CA ALA A 350 44.81 6.36 43.20
C ALA A 350 45.22 7.59 42.39
N LYS A 351 46.00 7.42 41.31
CA LYS A 351 46.35 8.53 40.40
C LYS A 351 45.11 9.11 39.69
N LEU A 352 44.15 8.29 39.30
CA LEU A 352 42.89 8.75 38.70
C LEU A 352 42.02 9.49 39.71
N GLN A 353 41.97 9.04 40.96
CA GLN A 353 41.22 9.70 42.02
C GLN A 353 41.90 10.99 42.47
N GLU A 354 43.23 11.02 42.53
CA GLU A 354 44.00 12.22 42.82
C GLU A 354 43.93 13.23 41.68
N THR A 355 43.94 12.78 40.42
CA THR A 355 43.70 13.68 39.27
C THR A 355 42.25 14.12 39.20
N ALA A 356 41.27 13.29 39.57
CA ALA A 356 39.87 13.70 39.67
C ALA A 356 39.60 14.63 40.85
N SER A 357 40.28 14.47 41.99
CA SER A 357 40.18 15.38 43.12
C SER A 357 40.89 16.69 42.84
N LYS A 358 42.05 16.68 42.16
CA LYS A 358 42.70 17.88 41.62
C LYS A 358 41.84 18.56 40.56
N ARG A 359 41.19 17.81 39.66
CA ARG A 359 40.24 18.38 38.69
C ARG A 359 39.03 19.00 39.39
N ARG A 360 38.45 18.32 40.39
CA ARG A 360 37.32 18.85 41.17
C ARG A 360 37.71 20.01 42.07
N SER A 361 38.92 20.03 42.63
CA SER A 361 39.41 21.18 43.39
C SER A 361 39.63 22.35 42.46
N VAL A 362 40.24 22.13 41.29
CA VAL A 362 40.39 23.15 40.24
C VAL A 362 39.03 23.60 39.71
N GLU A 363 38.06 22.72 39.50
CA GLU A 363 36.70 23.07 39.06
C GLU A 363 35.97 23.87 40.14
N LYS A 364 36.09 23.50 41.41
CA LYS A 364 35.53 24.27 42.53
C LYS A 364 36.24 25.60 42.74
N GLU A 365 37.55 25.65 42.57
CA GLU A 365 38.33 26.88 42.57
C GLU A 365 37.91 27.76 41.40
N VAL A 366 37.69 27.21 40.20
CA VAL A 366 37.16 27.95 39.05
C VAL A 366 35.73 28.41 39.32
N GLU A 367 34.85 27.59 39.88
CA GLU A 367 33.49 27.98 40.26
C GLU A 367 33.46 29.06 41.35
N GLN A 368 34.39 29.03 42.31
CA GLN A 368 34.53 30.08 43.33
C GLN A 368 35.17 31.36 42.75
N LEU A 369 36.06 31.22 41.76
CA LEU A 369 36.71 32.34 41.11
C LEU A 369 35.85 32.96 40.00
N LEU A 370 34.88 32.25 39.43
CA LEU A 370 33.99 32.74 38.37
C LEU A 370 33.18 33.99 38.80
N PRO A 371 32.54 34.02 40.00
CA PRO A 371 31.91 35.23 40.53
C PRO A 371 32.91 36.37 40.71
N ASN A 372 34.10 36.08 41.22
CA ASN A 372 35.16 37.07 41.41
C ASN A 372 35.68 37.62 40.08
N LEU A 373 35.72 36.79 39.03
CA LEU A 373 36.12 37.17 37.67
C LEU A 373 35.04 38.05 37.00
N VAL A 374 33.76 37.81 37.30
CA VAL A 374 32.66 38.67 36.86
C VAL A 374 32.72 40.03 37.56
N VAL A 375 33.02 40.05 38.87
CA VAL A 375 33.22 41.30 39.64
C VAL A 375 34.48 42.05 39.16
N LEU A 376 35.57 41.34 38.86
CA LEU A 376 36.82 41.93 38.34
C LEU A 376 36.69 42.41 36.90
N ARG A 377 35.91 41.74 36.04
CA ARG A 377 35.58 42.22 34.69
C ARG A 377 34.65 43.44 34.71
N ALA A 378 33.89 43.62 35.79
CA ALA A 378 33.05 44.81 36.00
C ALA A 378 33.84 46.02 36.56
N GLN A 379 35.06 45.82 37.04
CA GLN A 379 35.95 46.91 37.48
C GLN A 379 36.82 47.41 36.32
N LYS A 380 36.85 48.73 36.10
CA LYS A 380 37.70 49.36 35.08
C LYS A 380 39.17 49.36 35.51
N PRO A 381 40.13 49.19 34.58
CA PRO A 381 41.54 48.97 34.92
C PRO A 381 42.19 50.22 35.51
N MET A 382 42.91 50.04 36.63
CA MET A 382 43.88 50.99 37.20
C MET A 382 45.29 50.50 36.91
N VAL A 383 46.14 51.39 36.42
CA VAL A 383 47.54 51.12 36.07
C VAL A 383 48.41 51.31 37.32
N GLU A 384 49.08 50.27 37.78
CA GLU A 384 50.13 50.38 38.80
C GLU A 384 51.42 49.65 38.36
N TYR A 385 52.52 50.40 38.40
CA TYR A 385 53.89 49.93 38.17
C TYR A 385 54.44 49.31 39.46
N LYS A 386 55.09 48.13 39.41
CA LYS A 386 55.84 47.61 40.56
C LYS A 386 57.21 47.04 40.16
N GLN A 387 58.23 47.57 40.84
CA GLN A 387 59.65 47.25 40.72
C GLN A 387 59.95 45.81 41.12
N VAL A 388 60.85 45.17 40.38
CA VAL A 388 61.37 43.83 40.67
C VAL A 388 62.77 43.99 41.29
N THR A 389 62.94 43.59 42.55
CA THR A 389 64.24 43.26 43.12
C THR A 389 64.39 41.73 43.17
N GLN A 390 65.47 41.22 42.59
CA GLN A 390 65.85 39.80 42.63
C GLN A 390 66.91 39.59 43.72
N GLU A 391 66.63 38.73 44.69
CA GLU A 391 67.66 38.07 45.49
C GLU A 391 67.88 36.65 44.96
N VAL A 392 69.12 36.37 44.57
CA VAL A 392 69.56 35.07 44.05
C VAL A 392 70.40 34.38 45.13
N VAL A 393 69.84 33.36 45.77
CA VAL A 393 70.62 32.39 46.54
C VAL A 393 70.82 31.14 45.68
N ARG A 394 72.06 30.88 45.27
CA ARG A 394 72.45 29.67 44.53
C ARG A 394 72.71 28.53 45.52
N HIS A 395 71.92 27.47 45.44
CA HIS A 395 72.29 26.18 46.00
C HIS A 395 72.75 25.25 44.88
N GLU A 396 73.99 24.77 44.98
CA GLU A 396 74.54 23.74 44.11
C GLU A 396 73.81 22.42 44.39
N ARG A 397 73.09 21.91 43.38
CA ARG A 397 72.36 20.64 43.48
C ARG A 397 73.32 19.49 43.17
N SER A 398 73.31 18.46 44.02
CA SER A 398 74.16 17.27 43.90
C SER A 398 73.99 16.54 42.56
N PRO A 399 75.03 15.85 42.04
CA PRO A 399 75.04 15.27 40.69
C PRO A 399 73.98 14.18 40.46
N GLU A 400 73.48 13.55 41.52
CA GLU A 400 72.41 12.56 41.46
C GLU A 400 71.04 13.23 41.20
N VAL A 401 70.81 14.38 41.83
CA VAL A 401 69.61 15.20 41.60
C VAL A 401 69.61 15.75 40.18
N LEU A 402 70.78 16.07 39.60
CA LEU A 402 70.87 16.48 38.20
C LEU A 402 70.49 15.35 37.23
N ARG A 403 70.97 14.12 37.47
CA ARG A 403 70.61 12.95 36.66
C ARG A 403 69.13 12.61 36.76
N GLU A 404 68.55 12.75 37.95
CA GLU A 404 67.13 12.51 38.15
C GLU A 404 66.28 13.62 37.52
N ILE A 405 66.73 14.88 37.60
CA ILE A 405 66.13 15.98 36.85
C ILE A 405 66.21 15.75 35.34
N ASP A 406 67.33 15.26 34.82
CA ASP A 406 67.47 15.02 33.38
C ASP A 406 66.63 13.83 32.92
N ARG A 407 66.48 12.79 33.75
CA ARG A 407 65.54 11.69 33.51
C ARG A 407 64.08 12.17 33.53
N LEU A 408 63.73 13.01 34.50
CA LEU A 408 62.39 13.60 34.59
C LEU A 408 62.12 14.59 33.45
N LYS A 409 63.13 15.34 32.98
CA LYS A 409 63.04 16.19 31.79
C LYS A 409 62.86 15.36 30.52
N ALA A 410 63.54 14.22 30.39
CA ALA A 410 63.35 13.31 29.26
C ALA A 410 61.93 12.73 29.26
N GLN A 411 61.43 12.30 30.42
CA GLN A 411 60.05 11.83 30.58
C GLN A 411 59.02 12.93 30.31
N LEU A 412 59.30 14.17 30.74
CA LEU A 412 58.47 15.33 30.46
C LEU A 412 58.45 15.64 28.96
N ASN A 413 59.59 15.57 28.28
CA ASN A 413 59.67 15.77 26.82
C ASN A 413 58.90 14.69 26.06
N GLU A 414 58.98 13.42 26.47
CA GLU A 414 58.16 12.36 25.87
C GLU A 414 56.66 12.57 26.10
N LEU A 415 56.27 13.04 27.29
CA LEU A 415 54.89 13.39 27.62
C LEU A 415 54.40 14.62 26.83
N VAL A 416 55.24 15.65 26.66
CA VAL A 416 54.93 16.84 25.85
C VAL A 416 54.85 16.49 24.36
N ASN A 417 55.71 15.59 23.89
CA ASN A 417 55.68 15.12 22.50
C ASN A 417 54.48 14.18 22.24
N SER A 418 54.05 13.40 23.22
CA SER A 418 52.83 12.59 23.09
C SER A 418 51.57 13.43 23.21
N SER A 419 51.53 14.45 24.08
CA SER A 419 50.42 15.41 24.13
C SER A 419 50.35 16.26 22.87
N GLY A 420 51.50 16.70 22.33
CA GLY A 420 51.60 17.38 21.04
C GLY A 420 51.05 16.54 19.89
N ARG A 421 51.45 15.25 19.81
CA ARG A 421 50.91 14.31 18.82
C ARG A 421 49.40 14.09 18.98
N ALA A 422 48.90 13.95 20.20
CA ALA A 422 47.46 13.80 20.46
C ALA A 422 46.68 15.08 20.09
N GLN A 423 47.27 16.25 20.30
CA GLN A 423 46.67 17.54 19.96
C GLN A 423 46.68 17.80 18.45
N GLU A 424 47.73 17.41 17.74
CA GLU A 424 47.77 17.39 16.27
C GLU A 424 46.72 16.44 15.69
N GLN A 425 46.55 15.25 16.27
CA GLN A 425 45.48 14.31 15.88
C GLN A 425 44.09 14.91 16.12
N LEU A 426 43.88 15.60 17.24
CA LEU A 426 42.62 16.30 17.52
C LEU A 426 42.36 17.40 16.49
N ILE A 427 43.37 18.20 16.14
CA ILE A 427 43.25 19.26 15.12
C ILE A 427 42.93 18.66 13.75
N ARG A 428 43.58 17.54 13.37
CA ARG A 428 43.28 16.82 12.12
C ARG A 428 41.85 16.32 12.09
N LEU A 429 41.40 15.63 13.14
CA LEU A 429 40.02 15.12 13.24
C LEU A 429 38.98 16.24 13.31
N GLN A 430 39.31 17.39 13.92
CA GLN A 430 38.47 18.59 13.88
C GLN A 430 38.40 19.19 12.47
N GLY A 431 39.53 19.22 11.76
CA GLY A 431 39.61 19.61 10.35
C GLY A 431 38.75 18.73 9.46
N GLU A 432 38.89 17.40 9.57
CA GLU A 432 38.08 16.41 8.86
C GLU A 432 36.60 16.54 9.22
N ARG A 433 36.25 16.66 10.50
CA ARG A 433 34.86 16.87 10.93
C ARG A 433 34.28 18.14 10.31
N ASP A 434 35.04 19.23 10.29
CA ASP A 434 34.59 20.50 9.74
C ASP A 434 34.55 20.47 8.21
N GLU A 435 35.41 19.69 7.55
CA GLU A 435 35.35 19.35 6.13
C GLU A 435 34.10 18.53 5.81
N TRP A 436 33.82 17.46 6.57
CA TRP A 436 32.58 16.69 6.48
C TRP A 436 31.35 17.56 6.75
N ARG A 437 31.44 18.54 7.66
CA ARG A 437 30.35 19.50 7.93
C ARG A 437 30.16 20.46 6.77
N ARG A 438 31.24 20.93 6.13
CA ARG A 438 31.24 21.74 4.91
C ARG A 438 30.75 20.95 3.70
N GLU A 439 31.07 19.66 3.61
CA GLU A 439 30.62 18.76 2.55
C GLU A 439 29.14 18.40 2.71
N ARG A 440 28.67 18.15 3.94
CA ARG A 440 27.25 17.95 4.23
C ARG A 440 26.40 19.23 4.10
N SER A 441 27.01 20.41 4.14
CA SER A 441 26.34 21.70 3.95
C SER A 441 26.52 22.31 2.55
N LYS A 442 27.22 21.62 1.64
CA LYS A 442 27.24 21.98 0.21
C LYS A 442 25.93 21.53 -0.45
N VAL A 443 24.98 22.45 -0.55
CA VAL A 443 24.00 22.43 -1.65
C VAL A 443 24.75 22.88 -2.91
N GLU A 444 25.20 21.95 -3.74
CA GLU A 444 25.90 22.31 -4.98
C GLU A 444 24.91 22.76 -6.06
N THR A 445 24.86 24.07 -6.27
CA THR A 445 24.62 24.68 -7.58
C THR A 445 25.97 24.91 -8.23
N LYS A 446 26.22 24.36 -9.43
CA LYS A 446 27.42 24.68 -10.23
C LYS A 446 27.13 24.76 -11.73
N THR A 447 27.35 25.95 -12.27
CA THR A 447 27.60 26.22 -13.69
C THR A 447 29.11 26.19 -13.98
N VAL A 448 29.51 25.24 -14.83
CA VAL A 448 30.57 25.18 -15.87
C VAL A 448 31.97 25.80 -15.60
N ASN A 449 33.01 24.96 -15.75
CA ASN A 449 34.21 25.24 -16.57
C ASN A 449 34.71 23.92 -17.20
N LYS A 450 34.98 23.95 -18.51
CA LYS A 450 35.40 22.79 -19.32
C LYS A 450 36.92 22.64 -19.29
N GLU A 451 37.40 21.54 -18.71
CA GLU A 451 38.72 20.97 -19.00
C GLU A 451 38.52 19.68 -19.80
N VAL A 452 39.05 19.66 -21.02
CA VAL A 452 39.00 18.52 -21.92
C VAL A 452 40.12 17.57 -21.55
N VAL A 453 39.82 16.61 -20.67
CA VAL A 453 40.64 15.41 -20.46
C VAL A 453 40.25 14.40 -21.52
N ARG A 454 41.18 14.05 -22.41
CA ARG A 454 41.01 12.95 -23.37
C ARG A 454 41.03 11.64 -22.58
N HIS A 455 39.86 11.11 -22.27
CA HIS A 455 39.70 9.73 -21.86
C HIS A 455 39.93 8.83 -23.09
N GLU A 456 41.01 8.05 -23.06
CA GLU A 456 41.04 6.81 -23.83
C GLU A 456 39.97 5.90 -23.27
N LYS A 457 39.04 5.54 -24.12
CA LYS A 457 37.83 4.82 -23.74
C LYS A 457 38.16 3.33 -23.79
N ASP A 458 37.91 2.64 -22.68
CA ASP A 458 37.99 1.18 -22.64
C ASP A 458 37.07 0.59 -23.72
N PRO A 459 37.60 -0.18 -24.69
CA PRO A 459 36.83 -0.64 -25.84
C PRO A 459 35.67 -1.56 -25.44
N VAL A 460 35.79 -2.26 -24.32
CA VAL A 460 34.75 -3.16 -23.79
C VAL A 460 33.58 -2.37 -23.21
N LEU A 461 33.86 -1.33 -22.42
CA LEU A 461 32.83 -0.43 -21.87
C LEU A 461 32.13 0.38 -22.97
N GLU A 462 32.84 0.74 -24.05
CA GLU A 462 32.21 1.33 -25.24
C GLU A 462 31.29 0.36 -25.97
N GLN A 463 31.69 -0.89 -26.13
CA GLN A 463 30.87 -1.92 -26.78
C GLN A 463 29.62 -2.24 -25.96
N GLU A 464 29.74 -2.33 -24.63
CA GLU A 464 28.59 -2.51 -23.73
C GLU A 464 27.67 -1.29 -23.71
N ALA A 465 28.22 -0.08 -23.67
CA ALA A 465 27.43 1.14 -23.77
C ALA A 465 26.76 1.28 -25.15
N GLN A 466 27.39 0.84 -26.23
CA GLN A 466 26.80 0.81 -27.57
C GLN A 466 25.68 -0.22 -27.65
N ARG A 467 25.87 -1.41 -27.09
CA ARG A 467 24.85 -2.45 -26.99
C ARG A 467 23.65 -1.97 -26.18
N LEU A 468 23.85 -1.43 -24.99
CA LEU A 468 22.77 -0.88 -24.16
C LEU A 468 22.06 0.31 -24.84
N ARG A 469 22.81 1.16 -25.57
CA ARG A 469 22.19 2.24 -26.37
C ARG A 469 21.43 1.70 -27.59
N GLN A 470 21.82 0.59 -28.18
CA GLN A 470 21.07 -0.10 -29.23
C GLN A 470 19.80 -0.72 -28.66
N GLU A 471 19.89 -1.45 -27.55
CA GLU A 471 18.74 -2.06 -26.87
C GLU A 471 17.72 -1.00 -26.42
N VAL A 472 18.17 0.14 -25.90
CA VAL A 472 17.29 1.25 -25.55
C VAL A 472 16.66 1.91 -26.79
N ARG A 473 17.39 2.01 -27.91
CA ARG A 473 16.82 2.52 -29.17
C ARG A 473 15.80 1.57 -29.77
N GLU A 474 16.07 0.27 -29.73
CA GLU A 474 15.13 -0.77 -30.18
C GLU A 474 13.90 -0.84 -29.27
N ALA A 475 14.07 -0.73 -27.96
CA ALA A 475 12.95 -0.64 -27.02
C ALA A 475 12.12 0.64 -27.25
N ALA A 476 12.76 1.77 -27.54
CA ALA A 476 12.09 3.02 -27.89
C ALA A 476 11.38 2.93 -29.26
N GLN A 477 11.97 2.27 -30.25
CA GLN A 477 11.33 2.01 -31.55
C GLN A 477 10.14 1.06 -31.43
N LYS A 478 10.25 0.00 -30.61
CA LYS A 478 9.13 -0.91 -30.30
C LYS A 478 8.00 -0.20 -29.56
N ARG A 479 8.31 0.72 -28.64
CA ARG A 479 7.31 1.58 -27.99
C ARG A 479 6.63 2.51 -28.98
N ARG A 480 7.38 3.20 -29.85
CA ARG A 480 6.80 4.06 -30.90
C ARG A 480 5.94 3.27 -31.87
N ALA A 481 6.39 2.10 -32.34
CA ALA A 481 5.59 1.24 -33.22
C ALA A 481 4.29 0.77 -32.55
N ALA A 482 4.33 0.46 -31.25
CA ALA A 482 3.11 0.12 -30.49
C ALA A 482 2.20 1.34 -30.31
N GLU A 483 2.76 2.52 -30.03
CA GLU A 483 2.03 3.78 -29.94
C GLU A 483 1.39 4.17 -31.28
N ASP A 484 2.08 3.96 -32.40
CA ASP A 484 1.59 4.19 -33.76
C ASP A 484 0.42 3.23 -34.09
N VAL A 485 0.52 1.95 -33.73
CA VAL A 485 -0.58 0.98 -33.89
C VAL A 485 -1.79 1.33 -33.02
N VAL A 486 -1.56 1.79 -31.78
CA VAL A 486 -2.64 2.26 -30.90
C VAL A 486 -3.29 3.52 -31.46
N TYR A 487 -2.50 4.43 -32.01
CA TYR A 487 -2.98 5.65 -32.67
C TYR A 487 -3.78 5.34 -33.94
N GLU A 488 -3.35 4.37 -34.75
CA GLU A 488 -4.11 3.88 -35.90
C GLU A 488 -5.43 3.20 -35.50
N LEU A 489 -5.44 2.43 -34.41
CA LEU A 489 -6.65 1.80 -33.86
C LEU A 489 -7.60 2.86 -33.28
N GLN A 490 -7.10 3.89 -32.60
CA GLN A 490 -7.89 5.02 -32.11
C GLN A 490 -8.48 5.83 -33.26
N ASN A 491 -7.72 6.11 -34.31
CA ASN A 491 -8.22 6.80 -35.50
C ASN A 491 -9.26 5.96 -36.26
N LYS A 492 -9.09 4.63 -36.35
CA LYS A 492 -10.10 3.72 -36.91
C LYS A 492 -11.36 3.66 -36.04
N TYR A 493 -11.23 3.65 -34.72
CA TYR A 493 -12.34 3.71 -33.78
C TYR A 493 -13.14 5.02 -33.92
N MET A 494 -12.45 6.17 -33.99
CA MET A 494 -13.06 7.48 -34.22
C MET A 494 -13.72 7.60 -35.61
N LEU A 495 -13.21 6.91 -36.62
CA LEU A 495 -13.83 6.83 -37.96
C LEU A 495 -15.07 5.92 -37.98
N LEU A 496 -15.14 4.91 -37.10
CA LEU A 496 -16.30 4.03 -36.93
C LEU A 496 -17.42 4.70 -36.11
N GLU A 497 -17.08 5.49 -35.10
CA GLU A 497 -18.05 6.31 -34.35
C GLU A 497 -18.74 7.36 -35.25
N ARG A 498 -18.05 7.86 -36.27
CA ARG A 498 -18.58 8.86 -37.21
C ARG A 498 -19.48 8.30 -38.32
N ARG A 499 -19.72 6.99 -38.38
CA ARG A 499 -20.45 6.33 -39.50
C ARG A 499 -21.82 5.75 -39.14
N ARG A 500 -22.39 6.05 -37.98
CA ARG A 500 -23.78 5.66 -37.65
C ARG A 500 -24.79 6.66 -38.26
N PRO A 501 -25.83 6.23 -39.00
CA PRO A 501 -26.94 7.10 -39.34
C PRO A 501 -27.92 7.22 -38.14
N GLU A 502 -28.47 8.42 -37.94
CA GLU A 502 -29.51 8.73 -36.96
C GLU A 502 -30.91 8.55 -37.56
N GLU A 503 -31.89 8.05 -36.79
CA GLU A 503 -33.31 8.39 -36.97
C GLU A 503 -34.04 8.37 -35.62
N LYS A 504 -34.82 9.43 -35.36
CA LYS A 504 -35.53 9.77 -34.11
C LYS A 504 -37.02 9.41 -34.25
N VAL A 505 -37.69 9.03 -33.16
CA VAL A 505 -38.97 9.67 -32.70
C VAL A 505 -39.05 9.58 -31.17
N VAL A 506 -39.53 10.67 -30.58
CA VAL A 506 -39.64 11.04 -29.16
C VAL A 506 -40.93 10.52 -28.51
N VAL A 507 -40.85 9.97 -27.29
CA VAL A 507 -41.71 10.36 -26.14
C VAL A 507 -40.88 10.23 -24.85
N GLN A 508 -40.97 11.24 -24.00
CA GLN A 508 -40.18 11.43 -22.78
C GLN A 508 -40.87 10.77 -21.59
N GLU A 509 -40.27 9.73 -21.01
CA GLU A 509 -40.57 9.31 -19.63
C GLU A 509 -39.28 9.25 -18.81
N VAL A 510 -39.31 9.93 -17.67
CA VAL A 510 -38.23 9.98 -16.69
C VAL A 510 -38.19 8.65 -15.96
N VAL A 511 -37.19 7.82 -16.22
CA VAL A 511 -36.92 6.60 -15.43
C VAL A 511 -35.58 6.76 -14.72
N VAL A 512 -35.65 6.93 -13.40
CA VAL A 512 -34.51 6.79 -12.50
C VAL A 512 -34.12 5.31 -12.49
N THR A 513 -33.01 4.96 -13.14
CA THR A 513 -32.44 3.62 -13.01
C THR A 513 -31.79 3.48 -11.64
N GLN A 514 -32.49 2.87 -10.68
CA GLN A 514 -31.83 2.29 -9.52
C GLN A 514 -31.08 1.04 -9.99
N LYS A 515 -29.75 1.13 -10.03
CA LYS A 515 -28.91 -0.07 -10.13
C LYS A 515 -28.93 -0.74 -8.77
N ASP A 516 -29.25 -2.02 -8.74
CA ASP A 516 -29.31 -2.82 -7.53
C ASP A 516 -28.06 -2.62 -6.67
N PRO A 517 -28.21 -2.18 -5.40
CA PRO A 517 -27.07 -1.92 -4.53
C PRO A 517 -26.26 -3.20 -4.25
N LYS A 518 -26.93 -4.36 -4.23
CA LYS A 518 -26.27 -5.68 -4.07
C LYS A 518 -25.36 -6.01 -5.23
N LEU A 519 -25.80 -5.77 -6.48
CA LEU A 519 -24.97 -5.98 -7.68
C LEU A 519 -23.78 -5.01 -7.73
N ARG A 520 -23.93 -3.78 -7.23
CA ARG A 520 -22.80 -2.85 -7.07
C ARG A 520 -21.84 -3.32 -5.98
N GLU A 521 -22.34 -3.78 -4.84
CA GLU A 521 -21.51 -4.33 -3.77
C GLU A 521 -20.78 -5.59 -4.22
N ASP A 522 -21.43 -6.47 -4.97
CA ASP A 522 -20.84 -7.70 -5.51
C ASP A 522 -19.81 -7.38 -6.59
N HIS A 523 -20.08 -6.43 -7.50
CA HIS A 523 -19.08 -5.92 -8.43
C HIS A 523 -17.90 -5.28 -7.69
N SER A 524 -18.14 -4.57 -6.59
CA SER A 524 -17.09 -3.97 -5.77
C SER A 524 -16.27 -5.01 -5.01
N ARG A 525 -16.90 -6.12 -4.59
CA ARG A 525 -16.25 -7.26 -3.93
C ARG A 525 -15.43 -8.06 -4.93
N LEU A 526 -15.96 -8.31 -6.13
CA LEU A 526 -15.27 -9.00 -7.21
C LEU A 526 -14.11 -8.16 -7.76
N SER A 527 -14.28 -6.85 -7.90
CA SER A 527 -13.18 -5.94 -8.29
C SER A 527 -12.08 -5.95 -7.24
N ARG A 528 -12.43 -5.92 -5.94
CA ARG A 528 -11.43 -6.04 -4.85
C ARG A 528 -10.74 -7.40 -4.85
N SER A 529 -11.47 -8.50 -5.05
CA SER A 529 -10.89 -9.84 -5.16
C SER A 529 -9.98 -9.96 -6.38
N LEU A 530 -10.33 -9.34 -7.51
CA LEU A 530 -9.51 -9.31 -8.71
C LEU A 530 -8.24 -8.47 -8.49
N ASP A 531 -8.34 -7.33 -7.81
CA ASP A 531 -7.19 -6.49 -7.46
C ASP A 531 -6.25 -7.21 -6.47
N GLU A 532 -6.81 -7.96 -5.52
CA GLU A 532 -6.06 -8.82 -4.60
C GLU A 532 -5.36 -9.98 -5.33
N GLU A 533 -6.04 -10.64 -6.28
CA GLU A 533 -5.45 -11.70 -7.12
C GLU A 533 -4.38 -11.15 -8.09
N VAL A 534 -4.58 -9.96 -8.66
CA VAL A 534 -3.55 -9.26 -9.45
C VAL A 534 -2.37 -8.88 -8.56
N GLY A 535 -2.61 -8.49 -7.30
CA GLY A 535 -1.58 -8.26 -6.30
C GLY A 535 -0.77 -9.51 -5.99
N ARG A 536 -1.42 -10.65 -5.74
CA ARG A 536 -0.81 -11.97 -5.53
C ARG A 536 -0.01 -12.42 -6.74
N ARG A 537 -0.57 -12.27 -7.95
CA ARG A 537 0.12 -12.56 -9.20
C ARG A 537 1.39 -11.73 -9.36
N ARG A 538 1.37 -10.44 -9.05
CA ARG A 538 2.56 -9.57 -9.08
C ARG A 538 3.60 -9.94 -8.02
N GLN A 539 3.18 -10.49 -6.87
CA GLN A 539 4.10 -11.01 -5.86
C GLN A 539 4.78 -12.29 -6.35
N LEU A 540 3.99 -13.24 -6.87
CA LEU A 540 4.51 -14.47 -7.47
C LEU A 540 5.40 -14.20 -8.69
N GLU A 541 5.08 -13.23 -9.54
CA GLU A 541 5.93 -12.82 -10.68
C GLU A 541 7.27 -12.28 -10.20
N ARG A 542 7.32 -11.56 -9.07
CA ARG A 542 8.59 -11.11 -8.46
C ARG A 542 9.36 -12.26 -7.83
N GLU A 543 8.69 -13.18 -7.16
CA GLU A 543 9.34 -14.39 -6.61
C GLU A 543 9.91 -15.27 -7.73
N VAL A 544 9.18 -15.44 -8.84
CA VAL A 544 9.66 -16.15 -10.02
C VAL A 544 10.85 -15.43 -10.66
N GLN A 545 10.86 -14.09 -10.72
CA GLN A 545 12.02 -13.32 -11.18
C GLN A 545 13.24 -13.52 -10.25
N GLN A 546 13.04 -13.50 -8.93
CA GLN A 546 14.11 -13.76 -7.96
C GLN A 546 14.64 -15.19 -8.07
N LEU A 547 13.76 -16.17 -8.27
CA LEU A 547 14.15 -17.57 -8.46
C LEU A 547 14.89 -17.76 -9.80
N ARG A 548 14.51 -17.05 -10.87
CA ARG A 548 15.25 -17.07 -12.15
C ARG A 548 16.66 -16.54 -11.99
N VAL A 549 16.84 -15.41 -11.30
CA VAL A 549 18.18 -14.86 -11.00
C VAL A 549 18.99 -15.84 -10.15
N ALA A 550 18.38 -16.44 -9.12
CA ALA A 550 19.07 -17.43 -8.29
C ALA A 550 19.43 -18.72 -9.04
N VAL A 551 18.64 -19.10 -10.06
CA VAL A 551 18.97 -20.22 -10.97
C VAL A 551 20.11 -19.83 -11.89
N GLU A 552 20.09 -18.64 -12.50
CA GLU A 552 21.19 -18.12 -13.34
C GLU A 552 22.51 -18.01 -12.55
N GLU A 553 22.47 -17.57 -11.29
CA GLU A 553 23.65 -17.54 -10.41
C GLU A 553 24.20 -18.94 -10.13
N LYS A 554 23.33 -19.92 -9.88
CA LYS A 554 23.73 -21.32 -9.65
C LYS A 554 24.26 -21.98 -10.92
N GLU A 555 23.66 -21.70 -12.08
CA GLU A 555 24.15 -22.12 -13.39
C GLU A 555 25.52 -21.49 -13.69
N GLY A 556 25.74 -20.23 -13.30
CA GLY A 556 27.04 -19.56 -13.34
C GLY A 556 28.11 -20.24 -12.47
N LEU A 557 27.74 -20.69 -11.27
CA LEU A 557 28.66 -21.41 -10.37
C LEU A 557 28.98 -22.83 -10.88
N LEU A 558 28.00 -23.52 -11.45
CA LEU A 558 28.19 -24.84 -12.06
C LEU A 558 29.03 -24.74 -13.33
N SER A 559 28.73 -23.79 -14.21
CA SER A 559 29.54 -23.51 -15.40
C SER A 559 30.97 -23.09 -15.06
N PHE A 560 31.20 -22.36 -13.96
CA PHE A 560 32.57 -22.06 -13.50
C PHE A 560 33.37 -23.32 -13.13
N GLN A 561 32.74 -24.33 -12.52
CA GLN A 561 33.41 -25.61 -12.25
C GLN A 561 33.68 -26.39 -13.53
N GLU A 562 32.72 -26.42 -14.46
CA GLU A 562 32.88 -27.05 -15.76
C GLU A 562 33.97 -26.36 -16.60
N ASP A 563 34.02 -25.03 -16.62
CA ASP A 563 35.01 -24.25 -17.37
C ASP A 563 36.40 -24.34 -16.74
N ARG A 564 36.48 -24.42 -15.40
CA ARG A 564 37.73 -24.77 -14.72
C ARG A 564 38.20 -26.17 -15.09
N SER A 565 37.29 -27.14 -15.23
CA SER A 565 37.63 -28.51 -15.64
C SER A 565 38.09 -28.58 -17.10
N LYS A 566 37.42 -27.84 -18.01
CA LYS A 566 37.83 -27.67 -19.42
C LYS A 566 39.18 -26.99 -19.52
N LYS A 567 39.42 -25.93 -18.73
CA LYS A 567 40.73 -25.25 -18.67
C LYS A 567 41.84 -26.18 -18.19
N LEU A 568 41.58 -26.97 -17.14
CA LEU A 568 42.54 -27.97 -16.66
C LEU A 568 42.79 -29.09 -17.68
N ALA A 569 41.77 -29.49 -18.46
CA ALA A 569 41.92 -30.45 -19.55
C ALA A 569 42.79 -29.87 -20.68
N VAL A 570 42.51 -28.64 -21.11
CA VAL A 570 43.31 -27.91 -22.12
C VAL A 570 44.75 -27.70 -21.65
N GLU A 571 44.98 -27.35 -20.39
CA GLU A 571 46.33 -27.23 -19.82
C GLU A 571 47.08 -28.59 -19.80
N ARG A 572 46.37 -29.70 -19.56
CA ARG A 572 46.96 -31.05 -19.64
C ARG A 572 47.31 -31.41 -21.07
N GLU A 573 46.44 -31.12 -22.04
CA GLU A 573 46.70 -31.32 -23.47
C GLU A 573 47.87 -30.45 -23.95
N LEU A 574 47.95 -29.19 -23.53
CA LEU A 574 49.08 -28.30 -23.81
C LEU A 574 50.38 -28.87 -23.25
N ARG A 575 50.38 -29.39 -22.02
CA ARG A 575 51.57 -30.06 -21.44
C ARG A 575 51.94 -31.32 -22.21
N GLN A 576 50.97 -32.13 -22.63
CA GLN A 576 51.22 -33.31 -23.45
C GLN A 576 51.76 -32.95 -24.83
N LEU A 577 51.21 -31.94 -25.49
CA LEU A 577 51.71 -31.43 -26.78
C LEU A 577 53.11 -30.84 -26.63
N THR A 578 53.38 -30.10 -25.55
CA THR A 578 54.72 -29.54 -25.28
C THR A 578 55.74 -30.66 -25.08
N LEU A 579 55.40 -31.71 -24.34
CA LEU A 579 56.27 -32.88 -24.17
C LEU A 579 56.47 -33.63 -25.50
N LYS A 580 55.42 -33.77 -26.31
CA LYS A 580 55.47 -34.42 -27.63
C LYS A 580 56.30 -33.61 -28.64
N VAL A 581 56.24 -32.27 -28.57
CA VAL A 581 57.11 -31.38 -29.36
C VAL A 581 58.56 -31.52 -28.90
N GLN A 582 58.83 -31.50 -27.59
CA GLN A 582 60.19 -31.74 -27.06
C GLN A 582 60.72 -33.14 -27.41
N GLU A 583 59.86 -34.14 -27.53
CA GLU A 583 60.22 -35.50 -27.96
C GLU A 583 60.49 -35.57 -29.47
N LEU A 584 59.75 -34.80 -30.29
CA LEU A 584 60.01 -34.61 -31.71
C LEU A 584 61.28 -33.79 -31.98
N GLU A 585 61.60 -32.81 -31.14
CA GLU A 585 62.85 -32.01 -31.22
C GLU A 585 64.09 -32.81 -30.78
N LYS A 586 63.92 -33.80 -29.89
CA LYS A 586 65.00 -34.69 -29.45
C LYS A 586 65.21 -35.91 -30.37
N ARG A 587 64.41 -36.08 -31.43
CA ARG A 587 64.67 -37.11 -32.44
C ARG A 587 65.91 -36.73 -33.25
N PRO A 588 66.96 -37.58 -33.30
CA PRO A 588 68.10 -37.33 -34.18
C PRO A 588 67.61 -37.33 -35.65
N PRO A 589 68.15 -36.45 -36.51
CA PRO A 589 67.75 -36.39 -37.91
C PRO A 589 68.02 -37.73 -38.60
N ALA A 590 67.02 -38.22 -39.34
CA ALA A 590 67.17 -39.44 -40.14
C ALA A 590 68.22 -39.21 -41.23
N VAL A 591 69.26 -40.05 -41.22
CA VAL A 591 70.31 -40.10 -42.23
C VAL A 591 69.68 -40.46 -43.57
N GLN A 592 69.71 -39.53 -44.54
CA GLN A 592 69.50 -39.86 -45.95
C GLN A 592 70.86 -40.24 -46.54
N GLU A 593 71.02 -41.52 -46.85
CA GLU A 593 72.15 -42.03 -47.63
C GLU A 593 72.08 -41.42 -49.05
N LYS A 594 73.02 -40.53 -49.37
CA LYS A 594 73.32 -40.18 -50.76
C LYS A 594 74.32 -41.18 -51.31
N ILE A 595 73.82 -42.13 -52.09
CA ILE A 595 74.63 -42.94 -52.99
C ILE A 595 75.02 -42.05 -54.18
N ILE A 596 76.32 -41.74 -54.29
CA ILE A 596 76.93 -41.30 -55.54
C ILE A 596 78.19 -42.16 -55.71
N MET A 597 78.11 -43.10 -56.65
CA MET A 597 79.28 -43.75 -57.25
C MET A 597 80.02 -42.68 -58.05
N GLU A 598 81.35 -42.66 -58.02
CA GLU A 598 82.12 -42.34 -59.23
C GLU A 598 83.59 -42.71 -59.12
N GLU A 599 84.08 -43.17 -60.26
CA GLU A 599 85.38 -43.76 -60.54
C GLU A 599 86.54 -42.78 -60.39
N VAL A 600 87.68 -43.37 -60.08
CA VAL A 600 89.01 -42.79 -60.24
C VAL A 600 89.23 -42.41 -61.72
N VAL A 601 89.73 -41.20 -62.00
CA VAL A 601 90.96 -40.93 -62.81
C VAL A 601 91.24 -39.42 -62.96
N LYS A 602 92.42 -39.06 -62.45
CA LYS A 602 93.40 -37.97 -62.74
C LYS A 602 93.00 -36.77 -63.61
N LEU A 603 93.19 -35.57 -63.04
CA LEU A 603 93.66 -34.37 -63.75
C LEU A 603 94.73 -33.68 -62.88
N GLU A 604 95.92 -33.52 -63.47
CA GLU A 604 97.12 -32.91 -62.87
C GLU A 604 96.86 -31.43 -62.53
N LYS A 605 97.42 -30.98 -61.40
CA LYS A 605 97.42 -29.57 -61.00
C LYS A 605 98.84 -29.03 -61.09
N ASP A 606 98.97 -27.81 -61.63
CA ASP A 606 100.23 -27.19 -62.03
C ASP A 606 101.25 -27.01 -60.87
N PRO A 607 102.53 -27.38 -61.06
CA PRO A 607 103.55 -27.39 -59.99
C PRO A 607 103.95 -25.98 -59.49
N ASP A 608 103.66 -24.92 -60.25
CA ASP A 608 104.07 -23.57 -59.90
C ASP A 608 103.05 -22.87 -58.97
N LEU A 609 101.79 -23.32 -58.96
CA LEU A 609 100.79 -22.93 -57.96
C LEU A 609 101.02 -23.64 -56.62
N GLU A 610 101.54 -24.87 -56.62
CA GLU A 610 101.94 -25.55 -55.39
C GLU A 610 103.19 -24.93 -54.76
N LYS A 611 104.22 -24.59 -55.54
CA LYS A 611 105.42 -23.94 -54.99
C LYS A 611 105.13 -22.57 -54.37
N SER A 612 104.26 -21.77 -54.98
CA SER A 612 103.87 -20.45 -54.44
C SER A 612 102.98 -20.59 -53.21
N THR A 613 102.06 -21.56 -53.17
CA THR A 613 101.26 -21.84 -51.96
C THR A 613 102.09 -22.47 -50.85
N GLU A 614 103.09 -23.29 -51.16
CA GLU A 614 104.03 -23.82 -50.18
C GLU A 614 105.00 -22.75 -49.67
N ALA A 615 105.44 -21.82 -50.50
CA ALA A 615 106.24 -20.66 -50.07
C ALA A 615 105.42 -19.79 -49.11
N LEU A 616 104.18 -19.43 -49.47
CA LEU A 616 103.28 -18.68 -48.59
C LEU A 616 102.93 -19.46 -47.31
N ARG A 617 102.86 -20.79 -47.35
CA ARG A 617 102.69 -21.62 -46.14
C ARG A 617 103.94 -21.62 -45.27
N ARG A 618 105.14 -21.69 -45.86
CA ARG A 618 106.41 -21.59 -45.13
C ARG A 618 106.59 -20.21 -44.50
N ASP A 619 106.25 -19.15 -45.21
CA ASP A 619 106.29 -17.77 -44.69
C ASP A 619 105.25 -17.59 -43.58
N LEU A 620 104.03 -18.11 -43.75
CA LEU A 620 103.00 -18.10 -42.71
C LEU A 620 103.44 -18.90 -41.47
N ASP A 621 104.11 -20.03 -41.65
CA ASP A 621 104.59 -20.85 -40.54
C ASP A 621 105.81 -20.20 -39.86
N GLN A 622 106.66 -19.49 -40.59
CA GLN A 622 107.73 -18.66 -40.03
C GLN A 622 107.18 -17.46 -39.24
N GLU A 623 106.19 -16.74 -39.78
CA GLU A 623 105.46 -15.67 -39.09
C GLU A 623 104.75 -16.20 -37.84
N LYS A 624 104.13 -17.39 -37.89
CA LYS A 624 103.59 -18.03 -36.69
C LYS A 624 104.67 -18.32 -35.66
N THR A 625 105.85 -18.80 -36.06
CA THR A 625 106.95 -19.02 -35.12
C THR A 625 107.45 -17.70 -34.50
N GLN A 626 107.62 -16.64 -35.30
CA GLN A 626 107.99 -15.31 -34.82
C GLN A 626 106.93 -14.73 -33.89
N VAL A 627 105.65 -14.90 -34.19
CA VAL A 627 104.55 -14.51 -33.31
C VAL A 627 104.62 -15.30 -32.00
N THR A 628 104.90 -16.61 -32.02
CA THR A 628 105.05 -17.38 -30.78
C THR A 628 106.29 -16.99 -29.98
N GLU A 629 107.38 -16.59 -30.64
CA GLU A 629 108.60 -16.09 -30.01
C GLU A 629 108.37 -14.72 -29.39
N LEU A 630 107.78 -13.76 -30.12
CA LEU A 630 107.34 -12.48 -29.58
C LEU A 630 106.32 -12.65 -28.46
N HIS A 631 105.43 -13.64 -28.54
CA HIS A 631 104.49 -13.94 -27.46
C HIS A 631 105.18 -14.53 -26.23
N ARG A 632 106.27 -15.29 -26.40
CA ARG A 632 107.14 -15.73 -25.30
C ARG A 632 107.96 -14.58 -24.74
N GLU A 633 108.46 -13.67 -25.57
CA GLU A 633 109.18 -12.47 -25.15
C GLU A 633 108.26 -11.51 -24.40
N CYS A 634 107.02 -11.29 -24.87
CA CYS A 634 105.99 -10.55 -24.14
C CYS A 634 105.70 -11.21 -22.79
N LYS A 635 105.59 -12.55 -22.72
CA LYS A 635 105.44 -13.26 -21.44
C LYS A 635 106.69 -13.13 -20.55
N ASN A 636 107.89 -13.13 -21.11
CA ASN A 636 109.13 -12.93 -20.36
C ASN A 636 109.27 -11.50 -19.84
N LEU A 637 108.91 -10.49 -20.64
CA LEU A 637 108.82 -9.09 -20.24
C LEU A 637 107.70 -8.89 -19.21
N GLN A 638 106.56 -9.58 -19.34
CA GLN A 638 105.50 -9.61 -18.34
C GLN A 638 106.02 -10.18 -17.02
N VAL A 639 106.79 -11.28 -17.07
CA VAL A 639 107.44 -11.87 -15.89
C VAL A 639 108.50 -10.92 -15.32
N GLN A 640 109.25 -10.18 -16.14
CA GLN A 640 110.20 -9.16 -15.67
C GLN A 640 109.49 -7.97 -15.02
N VAL A 641 108.35 -7.53 -15.58
CA VAL A 641 107.49 -6.49 -14.98
C VAL A 641 106.89 -6.99 -13.68
N ASP A 642 106.45 -8.25 -13.61
CA ASP A 642 105.94 -8.86 -12.38
C ASP A 642 107.05 -9.05 -11.35
N VAL A 643 108.29 -9.36 -11.77
CA VAL A 643 109.47 -9.42 -10.90
C VAL A 643 109.83 -8.02 -10.41
N LEU A 644 109.79 -6.98 -11.26
CA LEU A 644 110.04 -5.59 -10.87
C LEU A 644 108.93 -5.00 -10.00
N GLN A 645 107.68 -5.42 -10.19
CA GLN A 645 106.56 -5.12 -9.30
C GLN A 645 106.68 -5.88 -7.99
N LYS A 646 107.19 -7.11 -8.01
CA LYS A 646 107.52 -7.90 -6.82
C LYS A 646 108.70 -7.30 -6.06
N THR A 647 109.77 -6.83 -6.69
CA THR A 647 110.89 -6.14 -6.01
C THR A 647 110.44 -4.79 -5.42
N LYS A 648 109.60 -4.03 -6.13
CA LYS A 648 108.94 -2.82 -5.60
C LYS A 648 108.02 -3.11 -4.41
N SER A 649 107.43 -4.31 -4.34
CA SER A 649 106.65 -4.77 -3.19
C SER A 649 107.49 -5.40 -2.07
N GLN A 650 108.73 -5.82 -2.37
CA GLN A 650 109.69 -6.40 -1.43
C GLN A 650 110.57 -5.33 -0.73
N GLU A 651 110.61 -4.08 -1.21
CA GLU A 651 111.15 -2.93 -0.46
C GLU A 651 110.23 -2.47 0.70
N LYS A 652 109.06 -3.09 0.86
CA LYS A 652 108.19 -2.96 2.03
C LYS A 652 108.17 -4.25 2.83
N THR A 653 109.29 -4.59 3.46
CA THR A 653 109.39 -5.72 4.39
C THR A 653 108.67 -5.41 5.71
N ILE A 654 107.63 -6.18 6.04
CA ILE A 654 107.32 -6.56 7.41
C ILE A 654 107.42 -8.09 7.45
N TYR A 655 108.34 -8.60 8.27
CA TYR A 655 108.69 -10.01 8.37
C TYR A 655 107.49 -10.89 8.74
N LYS A 656 107.31 -12.01 8.02
CA LYS A 656 106.66 -13.21 8.57
C LYS A 656 107.21 -14.45 7.86
N GLU A 657 107.72 -15.39 8.63
CA GLU A 657 108.26 -16.68 8.18
C GLU A 657 107.31 -17.39 7.20
N VAL A 658 107.84 -17.81 6.06
CA VAL A 658 107.13 -18.69 5.13
C VAL A 658 107.56 -20.13 5.41
N ILE A 659 106.74 -20.85 6.18
CA ILE A 659 106.76 -22.31 6.24
C ILE A 659 106.21 -22.81 4.88
N ARG A 660 107.01 -23.58 4.13
CA ARG A 660 106.48 -24.39 3.03
C ARG A 660 105.68 -25.54 3.63
N VAL A 661 104.36 -25.42 3.62
CA VAL A 661 103.45 -26.52 3.96
C VAL A 661 103.14 -27.27 2.67
N GLU A 662 103.67 -28.48 2.53
CA GLU A 662 103.16 -29.45 1.57
C GLU A 662 101.69 -29.74 1.93
N LYS A 663 100.80 -29.63 0.95
CA LYS A 663 99.38 -29.83 1.21
C LYS A 663 99.10 -31.32 1.32
N ASP A 664 98.73 -31.78 2.51
CA ASP A 664 98.33 -33.15 2.73
C ASP A 664 97.07 -33.46 1.89
N PRO A 665 97.11 -34.47 1.00
CA PRO A 665 95.95 -34.83 0.18
C PRO A 665 94.77 -35.33 1.02
N VAL A 666 95.04 -35.83 2.24
CA VAL A 666 94.01 -36.22 3.22
C VAL A 666 93.25 -34.99 3.74
N LEU A 667 93.96 -33.91 4.08
CA LEU A 667 93.33 -32.66 4.54
C LEU A 667 92.54 -31.97 3.42
N GLU A 668 92.98 -32.05 2.16
CA GLU A 668 92.20 -31.55 1.02
C GLU A 668 90.96 -32.41 0.75
N GLY A 669 91.06 -33.73 0.93
CA GLY A 669 89.92 -34.65 0.89
C GLY A 669 88.92 -34.45 2.03
N GLU A 670 89.39 -34.14 3.24
CA GLU A 670 88.52 -33.77 4.36
C GLU A 670 87.87 -32.41 4.14
N ARG A 671 88.61 -31.43 3.60
CA ARG A 671 88.07 -30.11 3.25
C ARG A 671 86.99 -30.19 2.17
N SER A 672 87.15 -31.04 1.15
CA SER A 672 86.11 -31.24 0.13
C SER A 672 84.89 -31.95 0.71
N ARG A 673 85.07 -32.97 1.55
CA ARG A 673 83.96 -33.63 2.28
C ARG A 673 83.20 -32.65 3.17
N VAL A 674 83.90 -31.78 3.90
CA VAL A 674 83.28 -30.74 4.75
C VAL A 674 82.58 -29.68 3.90
N TRP A 675 83.12 -29.33 2.73
CA TRP A 675 82.45 -28.44 1.79
C TRP A 675 81.18 -29.04 1.21
N GLU A 676 81.20 -30.33 0.88
CA GLU A 676 80.02 -31.05 0.41
C GLU A 676 78.97 -31.16 1.51
N THR A 677 79.34 -31.46 2.77
CA THR A 677 78.38 -31.47 3.88
C THR A 677 77.83 -30.09 4.15
N LEU A 678 78.65 -29.03 4.11
CA LEU A 678 78.18 -27.65 4.24
C LEU A 678 77.20 -27.27 3.12
N ASN A 679 77.46 -27.67 1.88
CA ASN A 679 76.57 -27.40 0.75
C ASN A 679 75.27 -28.21 0.85
N ARG A 680 75.32 -29.48 1.28
CA ARG A 680 74.13 -30.29 1.58
C ARG A 680 73.30 -29.66 2.69
N GLU A 681 73.93 -29.19 3.77
CA GLU A 681 73.25 -28.48 4.87
C GLU A 681 72.66 -27.14 4.42
N ARG A 682 73.34 -26.39 3.55
CA ARG A 682 72.79 -25.15 2.94
C ARG A 682 71.58 -25.43 2.07
N ALA A 683 71.61 -26.48 1.25
CA ALA A 683 70.47 -26.89 0.44
C ALA A 683 69.29 -27.35 1.32
N ALA A 684 69.56 -28.13 2.37
CA ALA A 684 68.55 -28.55 3.34
C ALA A 684 67.98 -27.38 4.16
N ARG A 685 68.79 -26.35 4.44
CA ARG A 685 68.31 -25.11 5.06
C ARG A 685 67.41 -24.32 4.11
N GLN A 686 67.78 -24.20 2.84
CA GLN A 686 66.95 -23.55 1.82
C GLN A 686 65.61 -24.26 1.65
N SER A 687 65.58 -25.60 1.58
CA SER A 687 64.33 -26.35 1.48
C SER A 687 63.43 -26.14 2.71
N ARG A 688 64.01 -26.14 3.93
CA ARG A 688 63.28 -25.82 5.16
C ARG A 688 62.78 -24.37 5.18
N GLU A 689 63.56 -23.41 4.68
CA GLU A 689 63.15 -22.01 4.59
C GLU A 689 62.00 -21.80 3.58
N GLU A 690 62.02 -22.52 2.46
CA GLU A 690 60.91 -22.56 1.49
C GLU A 690 59.65 -23.20 2.09
N GLU A 691 59.78 -24.32 2.81
CA GLU A 691 58.67 -24.94 3.53
C GLU A 691 58.07 -23.99 4.58
N ALA A 692 58.92 -23.30 5.33
CA ALA A 692 58.47 -22.30 6.30
C ALA A 692 57.78 -21.09 5.61
N ARG A 693 58.21 -20.68 4.41
CA ARG A 693 57.50 -19.67 3.60
C ARG A 693 56.14 -20.18 3.14
N ARG A 694 56.05 -21.40 2.61
CA ARG A 694 54.77 -22.03 2.23
C ARG A 694 53.81 -22.15 3.41
N LEU A 695 54.31 -22.50 4.60
CA LEU A 695 53.50 -22.55 5.81
C LEU A 695 53.03 -21.16 6.26
N ARG A 696 53.89 -20.14 6.19
CA ARG A 696 53.50 -18.74 6.45
C ARG A 696 52.41 -18.27 5.51
N GLU A 697 52.55 -18.49 4.20
CA GLU A 697 51.50 -18.14 3.23
C GLU A 697 50.18 -18.90 3.47
N ARG A 698 50.23 -20.13 3.99
CA ARG A 698 49.02 -20.88 4.37
C ARG A 698 48.37 -20.31 5.63
N ILE A 699 49.17 -19.87 6.59
CA ILE A 699 48.70 -19.18 7.80
C ILE A 699 48.07 -17.84 7.40
N ASP A 700 48.74 -17.03 6.57
CA ASP A 700 48.22 -15.75 6.10
C ASP A 700 46.90 -15.91 5.33
N ARG A 701 46.79 -16.95 4.49
CA ARG A 701 45.54 -17.32 3.81
C ARG A 701 44.45 -17.74 4.80
N ALA A 702 44.79 -18.56 5.80
CA ALA A 702 43.83 -18.97 6.83
C ALA A 702 43.38 -17.78 7.70
N GLU A 703 44.27 -16.84 8.02
CA GLU A 703 43.94 -15.62 8.74
C GLU A 703 43.10 -14.67 7.89
N ALA A 704 43.38 -14.52 6.60
CA ALA A 704 42.55 -13.76 5.68
C ALA A 704 41.12 -14.32 5.62
N LEU A 705 40.98 -15.65 5.52
CA LEU A 705 39.68 -16.32 5.57
C LEU A 705 38.98 -16.14 6.93
N LYS A 706 39.71 -16.17 8.05
CA LYS A 706 39.13 -15.85 9.37
C LYS A 706 38.63 -14.40 9.45
N ARG A 707 39.34 -13.45 8.83
CA ARG A 707 38.92 -12.04 8.79
C ARG A 707 37.65 -11.87 7.95
N THR A 708 37.52 -12.56 6.81
CA THR A 708 36.28 -12.52 6.02
C THR A 708 35.13 -13.20 6.74
N TRP A 709 35.36 -14.36 7.38
CA TRP A 709 34.33 -15.04 8.18
C TRP A 709 33.87 -14.20 9.37
N SER A 710 34.79 -13.50 10.03
CA SER A 710 34.45 -12.58 11.13
C SER A 710 33.68 -11.34 10.64
N GLN A 711 33.96 -10.85 9.43
CA GLN A 711 33.20 -9.77 8.80
C GLN A 711 31.78 -10.24 8.42
N GLU A 712 31.67 -11.41 7.78
CA GLU A 712 30.39 -12.05 7.44
C GLU A 712 29.56 -12.35 8.70
N GLU A 713 30.18 -12.86 9.77
CA GLU A 713 29.51 -13.09 11.06
C GLU A 713 29.02 -11.78 11.67
N ALA A 714 29.81 -10.70 11.63
CA ALA A 714 29.40 -9.39 12.12
C ALA A 714 28.26 -8.78 11.29
N GLU A 715 28.25 -8.99 9.97
CA GLU A 715 27.16 -8.56 9.09
C GLU A 715 25.87 -9.35 9.34
N LEU A 716 25.97 -10.67 9.52
CA LEU A 716 24.84 -11.52 9.91
C LEU A 716 24.30 -11.16 11.30
N GLN A 717 25.17 -10.80 12.24
CA GLN A 717 24.77 -10.32 13.56
C GLN A 717 23.97 -9.01 13.45
N LYS A 718 24.45 -8.06 12.64
CA LYS A 718 23.74 -6.79 12.37
C LYS A 718 22.40 -7.03 11.68
N ALA A 719 22.34 -7.91 10.68
CA ALA A 719 21.10 -8.26 10.00
C ALA A 719 20.10 -8.91 10.97
N ARG A 720 20.57 -9.82 11.84
CA ARG A 720 19.74 -10.43 12.89
C ARG A 720 19.22 -9.38 13.88
N ASP A 721 20.05 -8.43 14.28
CA ASP A 721 19.65 -7.36 15.19
C ASP A 721 18.64 -6.40 14.54
N GLN A 722 18.78 -6.10 13.25
CA GLN A 722 17.79 -5.33 12.48
C GLN A 722 16.45 -6.05 12.39
N VAL A 723 16.44 -7.34 12.02
CA VAL A 723 15.21 -8.15 11.99
C VAL A 723 14.58 -8.25 13.38
N ASN A 724 15.37 -8.37 14.45
CA ASN A 724 14.87 -8.36 15.82
C ASN A 724 14.24 -7.00 16.19
N GLN A 725 14.80 -5.89 15.73
CA GLN A 725 14.23 -4.55 15.95
C GLN A 725 12.91 -4.39 15.19
N GLU A 726 12.84 -4.82 13.93
CA GLU A 726 11.61 -4.82 13.13
C GLU A 726 10.54 -5.72 13.76
N CYS A 727 10.90 -6.92 14.23
CA CYS A 727 9.98 -7.80 14.95
C CYS A 727 9.43 -7.13 16.23
N ARG A 728 10.26 -6.39 16.96
CA ARG A 728 9.82 -5.64 18.16
C ARG A 728 8.89 -4.49 17.79
N GLN A 729 9.16 -3.78 16.70
CA GLN A 729 8.29 -2.71 16.18
C GLN A 729 6.94 -3.29 15.76
N LEU A 730 6.93 -4.35 14.96
CA LEU A 730 5.69 -5.03 14.53
C LEU A 730 4.89 -5.58 15.73
N GLN A 731 5.56 -6.10 16.76
CA GLN A 731 4.89 -6.51 18.00
C GLN A 731 4.26 -5.33 18.77
N GLN A 732 4.90 -4.16 18.76
CA GLN A 732 4.34 -2.94 19.37
C GLN A 732 3.12 -2.46 18.58
N GLU A 733 3.22 -2.39 17.25
CA GLU A 733 2.11 -2.03 16.37
C GLU A 733 0.93 -3.00 16.52
N LEU A 734 1.18 -4.31 16.61
CA LEU A 734 0.13 -5.30 16.86
C LEU A 734 -0.59 -5.03 18.20
N ARG A 735 0.16 -4.76 19.27
CA ARG A 735 -0.42 -4.44 20.58
C ARG A 735 -1.23 -3.15 20.56
N GLU A 736 -0.76 -2.14 19.82
CA GLU A 736 -1.50 -0.88 19.65
C GLU A 736 -2.79 -1.09 18.87
N LEU A 737 -2.75 -1.88 17.79
CA LEU A 737 -3.93 -2.25 17.01
C LEU A 737 -4.92 -3.10 17.81
N GLU A 738 -4.44 -4.03 18.63
CA GLU A 738 -5.27 -4.79 19.57
C GLU A 738 -5.96 -3.88 20.59
N ARG A 739 -5.22 -2.90 21.15
CA ARG A 739 -5.79 -1.90 22.06
C ARG A 739 -6.84 -1.03 21.36
N GLN A 740 -6.57 -0.58 20.14
CA GLN A 740 -7.54 0.18 19.33
C GLN A 740 -8.79 -0.64 19.01
N LYS A 741 -8.63 -1.94 18.69
CA LYS A 741 -9.75 -2.87 18.48
C LYS A 741 -10.59 -2.99 19.75
N GLN A 742 -9.97 -3.19 20.91
CA GLN A 742 -10.68 -3.28 22.20
C GLN A 742 -11.43 -1.97 22.51
N GLN A 743 -10.82 -0.80 22.27
CA GLN A 743 -11.48 0.49 22.45
C GLN A 743 -12.69 0.67 21.54
N LYS A 744 -12.59 0.31 20.26
CA LYS A 744 -13.72 0.36 19.32
C LYS A 744 -14.85 -0.59 19.72
N VAL A 745 -14.52 -1.79 20.20
CA VAL A 745 -15.53 -2.74 20.71
C VAL A 745 -16.28 -2.16 21.92
N LEU A 746 -15.56 -1.52 22.85
CA LEU A 746 -16.19 -0.86 24.00
C LEU A 746 -17.09 0.32 23.56
N GLN A 747 -16.64 1.14 22.62
CA GLN A 747 -17.44 2.23 22.06
C GLN A 747 -18.72 1.71 21.38
N LEU A 748 -18.61 0.67 20.55
CA LEU A 748 -19.78 0.05 19.91
C LEU A 748 -20.73 -0.58 20.93
N GLN A 749 -20.21 -1.14 22.02
CA GLN A 749 -21.05 -1.64 23.12
C GLN A 749 -21.77 -0.51 23.87
N GLU A 750 -21.11 0.63 24.10
CA GLU A 750 -21.73 1.81 24.70
C GLU A 750 -22.80 2.41 23.78
N GLU A 751 -22.51 2.55 22.49
CA GLU A 751 -23.47 2.99 21.48
C GLU A 751 -24.68 2.05 21.37
N SER A 752 -24.46 0.72 21.39
CA SER A 752 -25.54 -0.26 21.41
C SER A 752 -26.40 -0.15 22.66
N LYS A 753 -25.81 0.12 23.83
CA LYS A 753 -26.56 0.33 25.08
C LYS A 753 -27.39 1.61 25.02
N LEU A 754 -26.82 2.70 24.51
CA LEU A 754 -27.52 3.98 24.34
C LEU A 754 -28.66 3.85 23.33
N LEU A 755 -28.44 3.12 22.22
CA LEU A 755 -29.49 2.83 21.24
C LEU A 755 -30.59 1.96 21.85
N SER A 756 -30.25 0.92 22.63
CA SER A 756 -31.25 0.10 23.33
C SER A 756 -32.09 0.94 24.28
N GLN A 757 -31.46 1.76 25.14
CA GLN A 757 -32.16 2.67 26.05
C GLN A 757 -33.05 3.66 25.31
N LYS A 758 -32.58 4.21 24.18
CA LYS A 758 -33.37 5.10 23.34
C LYS A 758 -34.58 4.38 22.77
N THR A 759 -34.42 3.17 22.23
CA THR A 759 -35.54 2.37 21.70
C THR A 759 -36.56 1.98 22.77
N GLU A 760 -36.11 1.68 24.00
CA GLU A 760 -37.00 1.42 25.13
C GLU A 760 -37.78 2.69 25.52
N SER A 761 -37.11 3.84 25.59
CA SER A 761 -37.77 5.13 25.87
C SER A 761 -38.78 5.53 24.79
N GLU A 762 -38.47 5.26 23.52
CA GLU A 762 -39.38 5.52 22.39
C GLU A 762 -40.57 4.57 22.42
N ARG A 763 -40.38 3.29 22.76
CA ARG A 763 -41.47 2.33 22.97
C ARG A 763 -42.39 2.76 24.12
N GLN A 764 -41.83 3.22 25.23
CA GLN A 764 -42.63 3.74 26.36
C GLN A 764 -43.45 4.97 25.97
N ARG A 765 -42.84 5.92 25.25
CA ARG A 765 -43.55 7.11 24.73
C ARG A 765 -44.62 6.75 23.70
N ALA A 766 -44.35 5.79 22.83
CA ALA A 766 -45.34 5.29 21.88
C ALA A 766 -46.52 4.61 22.59
N ALA A 767 -46.26 3.84 23.64
CA ALA A 767 -47.30 3.24 24.47
C ALA A 767 -48.13 4.31 25.22
N GLN A 768 -47.49 5.35 25.77
CA GLN A 768 -48.18 6.49 26.40
C GLN A 768 -49.10 7.20 25.40
N ARG A 769 -48.59 7.52 24.21
CA ARG A 769 -49.40 8.12 23.14
C ARG A 769 -50.51 7.20 22.68
N GLY A 770 -50.28 5.89 22.62
CA GLY A 770 -51.32 4.90 22.32
C GLY A 770 -52.44 4.89 23.36
N GLN A 771 -52.10 5.03 24.65
CA GLN A 771 -53.09 5.16 25.72
C GLN A 771 -53.87 6.48 25.63
N GLU A 772 -53.18 7.60 25.37
CA GLU A 772 -53.82 8.90 25.15
C GLU A 772 -54.75 8.87 23.94
N LEU A 773 -54.33 8.26 22.83
CA LEU A 773 -55.15 8.08 21.64
C LEU A 773 -56.37 7.21 21.93
N SER A 774 -56.22 6.10 22.64
CA SER A 774 -57.36 5.26 23.04
C SER A 774 -58.34 6.00 23.95
N GLN A 775 -57.84 6.84 24.87
CA GLN A 775 -58.69 7.70 25.70
C GLN A 775 -59.42 8.76 24.88
N LEU A 776 -58.74 9.39 23.92
CA LEU A 776 -59.34 10.35 23.01
C LEU A 776 -60.35 9.69 22.07
N GLU A 777 -60.06 8.51 21.52
CA GLU A 777 -60.99 7.73 20.72
C GLU A 777 -62.24 7.37 21.53
N ALA A 778 -62.07 6.91 22.77
CA ALA A 778 -63.21 6.65 23.66
C ALA A 778 -63.99 7.93 23.97
N ALA A 779 -63.33 9.07 24.14
CA ALA A 779 -64.00 10.36 24.35
C ALA A 779 -64.74 10.82 23.10
N ILE A 780 -64.16 10.66 21.90
CA ILE A 780 -64.78 10.96 20.62
C ILE A 780 -66.00 10.06 20.40
N LEU A 781 -65.91 8.76 20.73
CA LEU A 781 -67.05 7.85 20.65
C LEU A 781 -68.17 8.29 21.60
N ARG A 782 -67.85 8.67 22.85
CA ARG A 782 -68.86 9.21 23.80
C ARG A 782 -69.47 10.51 23.29
N GLU A 783 -68.68 11.43 22.75
CA GLU A 783 -69.17 12.67 22.15
C GLU A 783 -70.03 12.38 20.92
N LYS A 784 -69.64 11.40 20.10
CA LYS A 784 -70.42 10.93 18.95
C LYS A 784 -71.76 10.33 19.41
N ASP A 785 -71.77 9.56 20.50
CA ASP A 785 -73.01 9.03 21.09
C ASP A 785 -73.89 10.17 21.63
N GLN A 786 -73.31 11.17 22.31
CA GLN A 786 -74.02 12.37 22.73
C GLN A 786 -74.55 13.19 21.55
N ILE A 787 -73.78 13.27 20.46
CA ILE A 787 -74.20 13.91 19.22
C ILE A 787 -75.36 13.11 18.62
N TYR A 788 -75.31 11.78 18.58
CA TYR A 788 -76.44 10.98 18.11
C TYR A 788 -77.69 11.16 18.98
N GLU A 789 -77.54 11.24 20.31
CA GLU A 789 -78.64 11.56 21.22
C GLU A 789 -79.19 12.98 20.97
N LYS A 790 -78.31 13.96 20.78
CA LYS A 790 -78.68 15.34 20.41
C LYS A 790 -79.31 15.42 19.03
N GLU A 791 -78.86 14.65 18.05
CA GLU A 791 -79.45 14.56 16.71
C GLU A 791 -80.79 13.84 16.74
N ARG A 792 -80.96 12.88 17.64
CA ARG A 792 -82.26 12.24 17.88
C ARG A 792 -83.23 13.25 18.49
N THR A 793 -82.81 13.98 19.52
CA THR A 793 -83.65 15.04 20.10
C THR A 793 -83.89 16.19 19.15
N LEU A 794 -82.91 16.58 18.32
CA LEU A 794 -83.06 17.56 17.25
C LEU A 794 -83.98 17.05 16.15
N ARG A 795 -83.97 15.76 15.77
CA ARG A 795 -84.97 15.19 14.85
C ARG A 795 -86.37 15.18 15.48
N ASP A 796 -86.49 14.88 16.75
CA ASP A 796 -87.76 14.94 17.49
C ASP A 796 -88.26 16.40 17.64
N LEU A 797 -87.35 17.36 17.81
CA LEU A 797 -87.66 18.79 17.81
C LEU A 797 -87.94 19.28 16.40
N HIS A 798 -87.22 18.82 15.39
CA HIS A 798 -87.42 19.19 13.98
C HIS A 798 -88.71 18.58 13.45
N THR A 799 -89.15 17.40 13.91
CA THR A 799 -90.50 16.91 13.58
C THR A 799 -91.60 17.69 14.28
N LYS A 800 -91.34 18.28 15.45
CA LYS A 800 -92.24 19.24 16.11
C LYS A 800 -92.22 20.61 15.43
N VAL A 801 -91.04 21.08 15.07
CA VAL A 801 -90.79 22.34 14.38
C VAL A 801 -91.29 22.25 12.95
N SER A 802 -91.06 21.20 12.17
CA SER A 802 -91.70 20.98 10.85
C SER A 802 -93.23 20.84 10.95
N ARG A 803 -93.78 20.37 12.08
CA ARG A 803 -95.22 20.46 12.36
C ARG A 803 -95.67 21.89 12.71
N GLU A 804 -94.77 22.74 13.20
CA GLU A 804 -94.99 24.16 13.50
C GLU A 804 -94.64 25.10 12.31
N GLU A 805 -93.68 24.75 11.45
CA GLU A 805 -93.23 25.42 10.21
C GLU A 805 -94.21 25.14 9.07
N LEU A 806 -94.87 23.97 9.06
CA LEU A 806 -96.08 23.77 8.23
C LEU A 806 -97.18 24.79 8.59
N ASN A 807 -97.09 25.43 9.76
CA ASN A 807 -97.96 26.54 10.17
C ASN A 807 -97.30 27.93 10.02
N GLN A 808 -96.00 28.05 9.69
CA GLN A 808 -95.26 29.32 9.59
C GLN A 808 -94.12 29.24 8.56
N GLU A 809 -94.41 29.43 7.27
CA GLU A 809 -93.37 29.58 6.23
C GLU A 809 -92.69 30.97 6.33
N THR A 810 -91.39 31.00 6.58
CA THR A 810 -90.50 32.15 6.36
C THR A 810 -89.98 32.14 4.92
N GLN A 811 -90.20 33.24 4.20
CA GLN A 811 -89.92 33.37 2.77
C GLN A 811 -88.42 33.67 2.53
N THR A 812 -87.70 32.77 1.85
CA THR A 812 -86.46 33.15 1.14
C THR A 812 -86.83 33.69 -0.24
N ARG A 813 -86.43 34.93 -0.55
CA ARG A 813 -86.55 35.50 -1.90
C ARG A 813 -85.17 35.43 -2.57
N GLU A 814 -85.08 34.65 -3.63
CA GLU A 814 -83.89 34.56 -4.49
C GLU A 814 -84.16 35.34 -5.78
N THR A 815 -83.35 36.34 -6.09
CA THR A 815 -83.47 37.12 -7.34
C THR A 815 -82.25 36.87 -8.22
N ASN A 816 -82.41 35.99 -9.22
CA ASN A 816 -81.37 35.69 -10.20
C ASN A 816 -81.43 36.71 -11.35
N LEU A 817 -80.39 37.54 -11.50
CA LEU A 817 -80.24 38.48 -12.63
C LEU A 817 -78.91 38.22 -13.34
N SER A 818 -78.86 37.20 -14.20
CA SER A 818 -77.70 36.94 -15.08
C SER A 818 -77.82 37.68 -16.41
N THR A 819 -76.70 38.23 -16.89
CA THR A 819 -76.62 38.85 -18.22
C THR A 819 -76.04 37.84 -19.21
N LYS A 820 -76.91 37.21 -20.00
CA LYS A 820 -76.51 36.22 -21.02
C LYS A 820 -76.51 36.86 -22.40
N ILE A 821 -75.42 36.71 -23.14
CA ILE A 821 -75.26 37.30 -24.49
C ILE A 821 -75.61 36.23 -25.53
N SER A 822 -76.47 36.56 -26.49
CA SER A 822 -76.78 35.69 -27.63
C SER A 822 -76.45 36.41 -28.94
N ILE A 823 -75.93 35.65 -29.91
CA ILE A 823 -75.59 36.14 -31.24
C ILE A 823 -76.60 35.56 -32.22
N LEU A 824 -77.31 36.43 -32.92
CA LEU A 824 -78.31 36.08 -33.91
C LEU A 824 -77.65 35.79 -35.27
N GLU A 825 -77.89 34.59 -35.81
CA GLU A 825 -77.47 34.24 -37.15
C GLU A 825 -78.42 34.88 -38.20
N PRO A 826 -77.93 35.71 -39.13
CA PRO A 826 -78.78 36.57 -39.96
C PRO A 826 -79.66 35.83 -40.98
N GLU A 827 -79.32 34.58 -41.33
CA GLU A 827 -80.10 33.80 -42.31
C GLU A 827 -81.19 32.93 -41.68
N THR A 828 -81.02 32.54 -40.42
CA THR A 828 -81.91 31.60 -39.71
C THR A 828 -82.69 32.26 -38.59
N GLY A 829 -82.26 33.44 -38.12
CA GLY A 829 -82.86 34.14 -36.98
C GLY A 829 -82.74 33.37 -35.66
N THR A 830 -81.87 32.36 -35.62
CA THR A 830 -81.70 31.52 -34.43
C THR A 830 -80.64 32.11 -33.51
N ASP A 831 -80.98 32.26 -32.23
CA ASP A 831 -80.06 32.66 -31.18
C ASP A 831 -79.01 31.57 -30.95
N MET A 832 -77.74 31.96 -30.95
CA MET A 832 -76.62 31.07 -30.61
C MET A 832 -75.75 31.66 -29.52
N SER A 833 -75.11 30.80 -28.73
CA SER A 833 -74.14 31.26 -27.73
C SER A 833 -72.88 31.84 -28.41
N PRO A 834 -72.16 32.77 -27.75
CA PRO A 834 -70.90 33.31 -28.29
C PRO A 834 -69.88 32.20 -28.63
N TYR A 835 -69.87 31.11 -27.86
CA TYR A 835 -69.02 29.95 -28.13
C TYR A 835 -69.43 29.17 -29.39
N GLU A 836 -70.72 28.98 -29.62
CA GLU A 836 -71.23 28.35 -30.84
C GLU A 836 -70.96 29.20 -32.07
N ALA A 837 -71.12 30.52 -31.95
CA ALA A 837 -70.79 31.47 -33.01
C ALA A 837 -69.28 31.47 -33.35
N TYR A 838 -68.40 31.37 -32.34
CA TYR A 838 -66.95 31.22 -32.55
C TYR A 838 -66.62 29.90 -33.27
N LYS A 839 -67.23 28.80 -32.84
CA LYS A 839 -67.01 27.47 -33.44
C LYS A 839 -67.52 27.40 -34.89
N ARG A 840 -68.55 28.17 -35.22
CA ARG A 840 -69.07 28.33 -36.59
C ARG A 840 -68.31 29.38 -37.41
N GLY A 841 -67.33 30.07 -36.82
CA GLY A 841 -66.52 31.10 -37.49
C GLY A 841 -67.26 32.42 -37.76
N ILE A 842 -68.39 32.65 -37.09
CA ILE A 842 -69.24 33.86 -37.23
C ILE A 842 -68.62 35.03 -36.46
N ILE A 843 -67.94 34.75 -35.34
CA ILE A 843 -67.11 35.71 -34.61
C ILE A 843 -65.68 35.23 -34.53
N ASP A 844 -64.72 36.15 -34.51
CA ASP A 844 -63.30 35.82 -34.36
C ASP A 844 -62.92 35.51 -32.89
N ARG A 845 -61.74 34.95 -32.68
CA ARG A 845 -61.26 34.56 -31.33
C ARG A 845 -61.16 35.77 -30.37
N GLY A 846 -60.89 36.96 -30.89
CA GLY A 846 -60.79 38.18 -30.10
C GLY A 846 -62.16 38.69 -29.65
N GLN A 847 -63.13 38.68 -30.56
CA GLN A 847 -64.54 39.00 -30.33
C GLN A 847 -65.18 38.00 -29.37
N TYR A 848 -64.87 36.71 -29.49
CA TYR A 848 -65.32 35.68 -28.55
C TYR A 848 -64.84 35.96 -27.13
N LEU A 849 -63.55 36.26 -26.95
CA LEU A 849 -62.98 36.56 -25.63
C LEU A 849 -63.64 37.81 -25.02
N GLN A 850 -63.86 38.86 -25.83
CA GLN A 850 -64.56 40.07 -25.38
C GLN A 850 -66.03 39.81 -25.00
N LEU A 851 -66.75 38.96 -25.73
CA LEU A 851 -68.14 38.63 -25.39
C LEU A 851 -68.22 37.74 -24.15
N GLN A 852 -67.26 36.83 -23.96
CA GLN A 852 -67.17 35.99 -22.77
C GLN A 852 -66.83 36.80 -21.51
N GLU A 853 -66.03 37.86 -21.64
CA GLU A 853 -65.71 38.80 -20.55
C GLU A 853 -66.93 39.63 -20.11
N LEU A 854 -67.92 39.81 -20.99
CA LEU A 854 -69.13 40.58 -20.72
C LEU A 854 -70.28 39.76 -20.13
N GLU A 855 -70.23 38.42 -20.19
CA GLU A 855 -71.21 37.55 -19.53
C GLU A 855 -70.91 37.43 -18.03
N CYS A 856 -71.79 37.96 -17.18
CA CYS A 856 -71.62 37.97 -15.72
C CYS A 856 -72.82 37.34 -15.00
N ASP A 857 -72.54 36.46 -14.04
CA ASP A 857 -73.49 35.68 -13.24
C ASP A 857 -73.29 35.97 -11.74
N TRP A 858 -73.81 37.11 -11.26
CA TRP A 858 -73.85 37.47 -9.84
C TRP A 858 -75.24 37.21 -9.26
N GLU A 859 -75.32 36.71 -8.03
CA GLU A 859 -76.59 36.40 -7.35
C GLU A 859 -76.67 37.09 -5.99
N GLU A 860 -77.80 37.74 -5.69
CA GLU A 860 -78.09 38.27 -4.35
C GLU A 860 -78.95 37.28 -3.58
N ILE A 861 -78.46 36.85 -2.41
CA ILE A 861 -79.18 35.98 -1.48
C ILE A 861 -79.53 36.82 -0.26
N THR A 862 -80.81 36.98 0.02
CA THR A 862 -81.31 37.68 1.22
C THR A 862 -81.89 36.66 2.19
N THR A 863 -81.27 36.53 3.36
CA THR A 863 -81.76 35.64 4.43
C THR A 863 -82.35 36.47 5.57
N SER A 864 -83.65 36.30 5.86
CA SER A 864 -84.31 36.95 6.98
C SER A 864 -84.16 36.12 8.26
N GLY A 865 -83.29 36.57 9.17
CA GLY A 865 -83.09 35.96 10.49
C GLY A 865 -83.65 36.83 11.63
N PRO A 866 -83.71 36.31 12.87
CA PRO A 866 -84.26 37.04 14.04
C PRO A 866 -83.46 38.30 14.45
N ARG A 867 -82.39 38.65 13.73
CA ARG A 867 -81.55 39.85 13.95
C ARG A 867 -81.57 40.85 12.79
N GLY A 868 -82.31 40.60 11.71
CA GLY A 868 -82.37 41.46 10.52
C GLY A 868 -82.28 40.68 9.22
N GLU A 869 -82.48 41.38 8.10
CA GLU A 869 -82.29 40.85 6.74
C GLU A 869 -80.81 40.96 6.35
N GLU A 870 -80.09 39.84 6.29
CA GLU A 870 -78.69 39.82 5.84
C GLU A 870 -78.65 39.55 4.33
N SER A 871 -78.04 40.46 3.55
CA SER A 871 -77.91 40.35 2.09
C SER A 871 -76.47 40.06 1.67
N VAL A 872 -76.27 39.00 0.90
CA VAL A 872 -74.95 38.51 0.43
C VAL A 872 -74.94 38.37 -1.09
N LEU A 873 -73.89 38.88 -1.74
CA LEU A 873 -73.63 38.68 -3.17
C LEU A 873 -72.75 37.44 -3.38
N LEU A 874 -73.17 36.55 -4.28
CA LEU A 874 -72.46 35.34 -4.68
C LEU A 874 -71.99 35.46 -6.14
N ASP A 875 -70.70 35.24 -6.37
CA ASP A 875 -70.16 35.03 -7.72
C ASP A 875 -70.28 33.53 -8.08
N ARG A 876 -71.10 33.19 -9.08
CA ARG A 876 -71.27 31.78 -9.51
C ARG A 876 -70.03 31.18 -10.16
N LYS A 877 -69.14 31.99 -10.75
CA LYS A 877 -67.94 31.49 -11.44
C LYS A 877 -66.83 31.13 -10.46
N SER A 878 -66.68 31.89 -9.37
CA SER A 878 -65.66 31.63 -8.35
C SER A 878 -66.17 30.98 -7.07
N GLY A 879 -67.49 30.98 -6.83
CA GLY A 879 -68.13 30.49 -5.61
C GLY A 879 -67.88 31.38 -4.39
N LYS A 880 -67.36 32.61 -4.58
CA LYS A 880 -67.06 33.54 -3.49
C LYS A 880 -68.29 34.32 -3.07
N GLN A 881 -68.45 34.49 -1.76
CA GLN A 881 -69.53 35.24 -1.12
C GLN A 881 -69.01 36.56 -0.56
N TYR A 882 -69.76 37.64 -0.79
CA TYR A 882 -69.44 38.99 -0.34
C TYR A 882 -70.63 39.57 0.42
N SER A 883 -70.44 39.87 1.70
CA SER A 883 -71.47 40.52 2.53
C SER A 883 -71.55 42.01 2.20
N ILE A 884 -72.75 42.48 1.84
CA ILE A 884 -73.00 43.88 1.53
C ILE A 884 -72.87 44.75 2.79
N GLU A 885 -73.30 44.23 3.95
CA GLU A 885 -73.18 44.92 5.24
C GLU A 885 -71.73 45.11 5.68
N ALA A 886 -70.89 44.10 5.48
CA ALA A 886 -69.45 44.20 5.75
C ALA A 886 -68.79 45.27 4.86
N ALA A 887 -69.19 45.38 3.59
CA ALA A 887 -68.67 46.38 2.67
C ALA A 887 -69.08 47.82 3.05
N LEU A 888 -70.30 48.02 3.57
CA LEU A 888 -70.74 49.30 4.15
C LEU A 888 -69.96 49.66 5.42
N HIS A 889 -69.73 48.70 6.32
CA HIS A 889 -68.94 48.91 7.54
C HIS A 889 -67.47 49.24 7.24
N CYS A 890 -66.89 48.59 6.22
CA CYS A 890 -65.53 48.85 5.76
C CYS A 890 -65.40 50.11 4.89
N ARG A 891 -66.48 50.89 4.70
CA ARG A 891 -66.55 52.07 3.81
C ARG A 891 -66.09 51.81 2.37
N ARG A 892 -66.26 50.58 1.87
CA ARG A 892 -65.96 50.21 0.48
C ARG A 892 -67.06 50.64 -0.48
N ILE A 893 -68.29 50.67 0.03
CA ILE A 893 -69.47 51.22 -0.63
C ILE A 893 -70.09 52.31 0.25
N SER A 894 -70.60 53.37 -0.37
CA SER A 894 -71.34 54.42 0.32
C SER A 894 -72.81 54.02 0.50
N LYS A 895 -73.49 54.65 1.48
CA LYS A 895 -74.94 54.44 1.65
C LYS A 895 -75.72 54.88 0.40
N GLU A 896 -75.25 55.92 -0.28
CA GLU A 896 -75.83 56.45 -1.52
C GLU A 896 -75.70 55.44 -2.68
N GLU A 897 -74.55 54.77 -2.82
CA GLU A 897 -74.32 53.73 -3.84
C GLU A 897 -75.19 52.49 -3.61
N TYR A 898 -75.39 52.10 -2.35
CA TYR A 898 -76.32 51.03 -2.00
C TYR A 898 -77.78 51.38 -2.30
N HIS A 899 -78.18 52.64 -2.07
CA HIS A 899 -79.50 53.13 -2.45
C HIS A 899 -79.70 53.12 -3.97
N LEU A 900 -78.71 53.57 -4.74
CA LEU A 900 -78.76 53.51 -6.21
C LEU A 900 -78.86 52.08 -6.75
N TYR A 901 -78.21 51.11 -6.09
CA TYR A 901 -78.37 49.69 -6.41
C TYR A 901 -79.79 49.19 -6.10
N LYS A 902 -80.33 49.47 -4.91
CA LYS A 902 -81.70 49.05 -4.53
C LYS A 902 -82.79 49.71 -5.39
N GLU A 903 -82.54 50.90 -5.93
CA GLU A 903 -83.42 51.59 -6.88
C GLU A 903 -83.25 51.10 -8.34
N GLY A 904 -82.27 50.22 -8.60
CA GLY A 904 -82.00 49.66 -9.94
C GLY A 904 -81.22 50.59 -10.87
N HIS A 905 -80.71 51.71 -10.36
CA HIS A 905 -79.89 52.67 -11.11
C HIS A 905 -78.43 52.26 -11.22
N LEU A 906 -77.96 51.33 -10.38
CA LEU A 906 -76.63 50.76 -10.43
C LEU A 906 -76.73 49.25 -10.77
N PRO A 907 -76.18 48.78 -11.90
CA PRO A 907 -76.21 47.37 -12.28
C PRO A 907 -75.46 46.50 -11.25
N ILE A 908 -75.96 45.27 -11.01
CA ILE A 908 -75.34 44.32 -10.06
C ILE A 908 -73.87 44.05 -10.34
N CYS A 909 -73.44 44.10 -11.61
CA CYS A 909 -72.05 43.92 -12.00
C CYS A 909 -71.15 45.07 -11.52
N GLU A 910 -71.62 46.32 -11.65
CA GLU A 910 -70.87 47.49 -11.16
C GLU A 910 -70.89 47.54 -9.63
N PHE A 911 -72.03 47.19 -9.02
CA PHE A 911 -72.17 47.12 -7.57
C PHE A 911 -71.32 46.00 -6.94
N ALA A 912 -71.25 44.82 -7.56
CA ALA A 912 -70.45 43.70 -7.08
C ALA A 912 -68.94 43.99 -7.12
N LEU A 913 -68.46 44.72 -8.13
CA LEU A 913 -67.06 45.16 -8.20
C LEU A 913 -66.72 46.14 -7.06
N LEU A 914 -67.64 47.07 -6.74
CA LEU A 914 -67.48 47.98 -5.60
C LEU A 914 -67.47 47.23 -4.26
N VAL A 915 -68.33 46.21 -4.10
CA VAL A 915 -68.37 45.35 -2.91
C VAL A 915 -67.09 44.49 -2.79
N ALA A 916 -66.56 43.98 -3.89
CA ALA A 916 -65.33 43.18 -3.94
C ALA A 916 -64.04 44.02 -3.70
N GLY A 917 -64.10 45.35 -3.86
CA GLY A 917 -63.00 46.28 -3.58
C GLY A 917 -62.08 46.56 -4.77
N GLU A 918 -62.54 46.32 -6.00
CA GLU A 918 -61.78 46.57 -7.23
C GLU A 918 -62.15 47.96 -7.79
N THR A 919 -61.17 48.85 -7.95
CA THR A 919 -61.44 50.22 -8.42
C THR A 919 -61.71 50.26 -9.94
N LYS A 920 -62.76 50.99 -10.33
CA LYS A 920 -63.21 51.27 -11.71
C LYS A 920 -62.10 51.18 -12.78
N PRO A 921 -62.10 50.17 -13.67
CA PRO A 921 -61.37 50.27 -14.92
C PRO A 921 -62.01 51.32 -15.84
N CYS A 922 -61.13 52.05 -16.54
CA CYS A 922 -61.42 53.12 -17.49
C CYS A 922 -62.60 52.84 -18.42
N SER A 923 -63.37 53.90 -18.68
CA SER A 923 -64.47 54.01 -19.64
C SER A 923 -64.03 53.80 -21.10
N SER A 924 -63.66 52.58 -21.48
CA SER A 924 -63.29 52.26 -22.86
C SER A 924 -63.76 50.89 -23.31
N LEU A 925 -65.00 50.52 -23.01
CA LEU A 925 -65.72 49.46 -23.75
C LEU A 925 -67.20 49.85 -23.86
N SER A 926 -67.46 50.93 -24.61
CA SER A 926 -68.81 51.25 -25.07
C SER A 926 -69.04 50.57 -26.43
N ILE A 927 -70.20 49.92 -26.57
CA ILE A 927 -70.71 49.23 -27.77
C ILE A 927 -70.68 50.11 -29.05
N GLY A 928 -70.51 51.43 -28.92
CA GLY A 928 -70.46 52.39 -30.04
C GLY A 928 -69.22 52.35 -30.93
N ALA A 929 -68.15 51.62 -30.60
CA ALA A 929 -66.90 51.62 -31.39
C ALA A 929 -66.87 50.61 -32.57
N ILE A 930 -67.92 49.80 -32.75
CA ILE A 930 -67.93 48.71 -33.75
C ILE A 930 -68.33 49.20 -35.15
N ILE A 931 -68.88 50.42 -35.29
CA ILE A 931 -69.44 50.93 -36.55
C ILE A 931 -68.76 52.23 -36.99
N SER A 932 -67.54 52.19 -37.54
CA SER A 932 -67.08 53.13 -38.59
C SER A 932 -65.68 52.84 -39.13
N LYS A 933 -65.58 52.63 -40.44
CA LYS A 933 -64.33 52.65 -41.25
C LYS A 933 -64.03 54.09 -41.69
N SER A 934 -62.75 54.51 -41.69
CA SER A 934 -62.05 55.27 -42.78
C SER A 934 -60.78 56.01 -42.29
N PRO A 935 -59.80 56.35 -43.18
CA PRO A 935 -58.36 56.23 -42.88
C PRO A 935 -57.47 57.49 -43.10
N LEU A 936 -56.20 57.35 -42.69
CA LEU A 936 -54.96 58.09 -43.08
C LEU A 936 -54.73 59.54 -42.57
N THR A 937 -53.60 59.77 -41.90
CA THR A 937 -52.41 60.49 -42.46
C THR A 937 -51.22 60.58 -41.46
N SER A 938 -50.01 60.53 -42.05
CA SER A 938 -48.62 60.54 -41.54
C SER A 938 -48.14 61.88 -40.92
N PRO A 939 -46.85 62.18 -40.59
CA PRO A 939 -45.57 61.41 -40.55
C PRO A 939 -44.63 61.67 -39.30
N ALA A 940 -43.68 60.76 -39.03
CA ALA A 940 -42.33 60.96 -38.42
C ALA A 940 -42.12 61.80 -37.10
N PRO A 941 -40.88 61.92 -36.60
CA PRO A 941 -40.02 60.93 -35.93
C PRO A 941 -40.07 61.08 -34.39
N GLN A 942 -39.83 60.01 -33.63
CA GLN A 942 -39.78 60.10 -32.16
C GLN A 942 -38.39 60.54 -31.68
N SER A 943 -38.29 61.80 -31.28
CA SER A 943 -37.35 62.26 -30.27
C SER A 943 -37.88 61.84 -28.90
N THR A 944 -37.34 60.75 -28.38
CA THR A 944 -37.39 60.41 -26.96
C THR A 944 -36.58 61.43 -26.17
N SER A 945 -37.13 62.00 -25.10
CA SER A 945 -36.47 62.02 -23.79
C SER A 945 -37.23 62.86 -22.76
N PHE A 946 -37.03 62.45 -21.51
CA PHE A 946 -37.23 63.15 -20.24
C PHE A 946 -38.61 63.04 -19.60
N PHE A 947 -38.75 62.04 -18.71
CA PHE A 947 -38.67 62.30 -17.26
C PHE A 947 -38.08 61.09 -16.51
N SER A 948 -36.89 61.33 -15.95
CA SER A 948 -36.26 60.78 -14.72
C SER A 948 -36.27 59.26 -14.42
N PRO A 949 -35.10 58.58 -14.48
CA PRO A 949 -34.90 57.28 -13.87
C PRO A 949 -34.37 57.46 -12.43
N SER A 950 -35.22 57.21 -11.44
CA SER A 950 -34.77 57.00 -10.07
C SER A 950 -34.52 55.50 -9.88
N PHE A 951 -33.24 55.13 -9.90
CA PHE A 951 -32.68 53.89 -9.34
C PHE A 951 -33.39 52.56 -9.71
N SER A 952 -33.23 52.14 -10.97
CA SER A 952 -33.22 50.72 -11.29
C SER A 952 -31.92 50.10 -10.75
N LEU A 953 -32.03 49.38 -9.63
CA LEU A 953 -30.98 48.51 -9.14
C LEU A 953 -30.82 47.37 -10.16
N GLY A 954 -29.83 47.51 -11.04
CA GLY A 954 -29.47 46.52 -12.04
C GLY A 954 -29.04 45.23 -11.34
N LEU A 955 -29.93 44.26 -11.28
CA LEU A 955 -29.54 42.85 -11.23
C LEU A 955 -28.95 42.54 -12.61
N GLY A 956 -27.66 42.83 -12.74
CA GLY A 956 -26.90 42.69 -13.98
C GLY A 956 -26.96 41.26 -14.51
N GLU A 957 -26.86 41.14 -15.83
CA GLU A 957 -26.56 39.88 -16.50
C GLU A 957 -25.51 39.11 -15.69
N ASP A 958 -25.80 37.86 -15.31
CA ASP A 958 -24.84 36.97 -14.65
C ASP A 958 -23.58 36.84 -15.52
N SER A 959 -22.57 37.66 -15.24
CA SER A 959 -21.31 37.62 -15.98
C SER A 959 -20.59 36.32 -15.63
N PHE A 960 -20.45 35.43 -16.61
CA PHE A 960 -19.75 34.17 -16.42
C PHE A 960 -18.26 34.44 -16.08
N PRO A 961 -17.63 33.60 -15.24
CA PRO A 961 -16.17 33.61 -15.11
C PRO A 961 -15.53 33.19 -16.44
N ILE A 962 -14.21 33.35 -16.56
CA ILE A 962 -13.44 32.86 -17.72
C ILE A 962 -13.66 31.35 -17.82
N ALA A 963 -14.40 30.92 -18.84
CA ALA A 963 -14.91 29.56 -18.98
C ALA A 963 -13.90 28.62 -19.65
N GLY A 964 -13.05 29.15 -20.52
CA GLY A 964 -12.13 28.37 -21.32
C GLY A 964 -11.18 29.23 -22.13
N VAL A 965 -10.56 28.62 -23.13
CA VAL A 965 -9.57 29.26 -24.00
C VAL A 965 -10.09 29.27 -25.44
N TYR A 966 -9.83 30.36 -26.14
CA TYR A 966 -10.06 30.50 -27.56
C TYR A 966 -8.74 30.32 -28.30
N ASP A 967 -8.63 29.26 -29.09
CA ASP A 967 -7.46 29.04 -29.92
C ASP A 967 -7.50 29.96 -31.14
N THR A 968 -6.64 30.97 -31.14
CA THR A 968 -6.50 31.91 -32.26
C THR A 968 -5.90 31.28 -33.52
N THR A 969 -5.26 30.11 -33.41
CA THR A 969 -4.64 29.42 -34.55
C THR A 969 -5.62 28.49 -35.27
N THR A 970 -6.50 27.81 -34.52
CA THR A 970 -7.48 26.87 -35.09
C THR A 970 -8.91 27.40 -35.09
N ASP A 971 -9.12 28.62 -34.59
CA ASP A 971 -10.41 29.28 -34.43
C ASP A 971 -11.44 28.46 -33.64
N ASN A 972 -10.95 27.64 -32.69
CA ASN A 972 -11.74 26.70 -31.91
C ASN A 972 -11.67 27.02 -30.41
N LYS A 973 -12.78 26.75 -29.70
CA LYS A 973 -12.82 26.82 -28.23
C LYS A 973 -12.32 25.53 -27.59
N CYS A 974 -11.54 25.65 -26.53
CA CYS A 974 -10.97 24.51 -25.80
C CYS A 974 -11.10 24.70 -24.28
N THR A 975 -11.29 23.60 -23.55
CA THR A 975 -11.39 23.63 -22.09
C THR A 975 -10.03 23.96 -21.49
N ILE A 976 -10.01 24.54 -20.28
CA ILE A 976 -8.75 24.95 -19.61
C ILE A 976 -7.78 23.76 -19.50
N LYS A 977 -8.28 22.57 -19.13
CA LYS A 977 -7.48 21.34 -19.09
C LYS A 977 -6.82 21.03 -20.44
N THR A 978 -7.60 21.05 -21.53
CA THR A 978 -7.05 20.78 -22.87
C THR A 978 -6.06 21.84 -23.33
N ALA A 979 -6.26 23.10 -22.94
CA ALA A 979 -5.34 24.18 -23.25
C ALA A 979 -4.00 24.04 -22.51
N VAL A 980 -4.03 23.64 -21.22
CA VAL A 980 -2.82 23.32 -20.45
C VAL A 980 -2.10 22.11 -21.06
N ALA A 981 -2.83 21.04 -21.41
CA ALA A 981 -2.25 19.85 -22.04
C ALA A 981 -1.60 20.13 -23.41
N LYS A 982 -2.14 21.12 -24.15
CA LYS A 982 -1.59 21.59 -25.43
C LYS A 982 -0.46 22.63 -25.28
N ASN A 983 -0.04 22.96 -24.06
CA ASN A 983 0.90 24.05 -23.77
C ASN A 983 0.47 25.39 -24.39
N MET A 984 -0.83 25.69 -24.37
CA MET A 984 -1.35 27.01 -24.77
C MET A 984 -1.49 27.95 -23.56
N LEU A 985 -1.59 27.38 -22.37
CA LEU A 985 -1.65 28.04 -21.08
C LEU A 985 -0.56 27.48 -20.17
N ASP A 986 0.04 28.31 -19.32
CA ASP A 986 0.85 27.78 -18.23
C ASP A 986 -0.02 27.05 -17.21
N PRO A 987 0.51 25.97 -16.59
CA PRO A 987 -0.20 25.23 -15.56
C PRO A 987 -0.66 26.09 -14.38
N ILE A 988 0.07 27.16 -14.05
CA ILE A 988 -0.25 28.04 -12.91
C ILE A 988 -1.49 28.90 -13.24
N THR A 989 -1.49 29.59 -14.39
CA THR A 989 -2.68 30.32 -14.87
C THR A 989 -3.86 29.38 -15.06
N GLY A 990 -3.66 28.20 -15.67
CA GLY A 990 -4.71 27.20 -15.82
C GLY A 990 -5.35 26.79 -14.49
N GLN A 991 -4.52 26.57 -13.46
CA GLN A 991 -4.99 26.25 -12.11
C GLN A 991 -5.81 27.40 -11.50
N LYS A 992 -5.32 28.64 -11.58
CA LYS A 992 -6.01 29.83 -11.03
C LYS A 992 -7.35 30.09 -11.70
N LEU A 993 -7.44 29.88 -13.02
CA LEU A 993 -8.70 29.97 -13.76
C LEU A 993 -9.71 28.90 -13.31
N LEU A 994 -9.27 27.67 -13.06
CA LEU A 994 -10.14 26.61 -12.53
C LEU A 994 -10.59 26.91 -11.08
N GLU A 995 -9.72 27.47 -10.24
CA GLU A 995 -10.07 27.92 -8.88
C GLU A 995 -11.12 29.04 -8.90
N ALA A 996 -10.99 29.99 -9.83
CA ALA A 996 -11.96 31.06 -10.06
C ALA A 996 -13.34 30.50 -10.48
N GLN A 997 -13.38 29.49 -11.35
CA GLN A 997 -14.63 28.79 -11.72
C GLN A 997 -15.25 28.06 -10.52
N ALA A 998 -14.43 27.32 -9.77
CA ALA A 998 -14.89 26.58 -8.58
C ALA A 998 -15.50 27.51 -7.52
N ALA A 999 -14.89 28.69 -7.30
CA ALA A 999 -15.36 29.68 -6.33
C ALA A 999 -16.66 30.41 -6.74
N THR A 1000 -17.06 30.36 -8.01
CA THR A 1000 -18.23 31.06 -8.54
C THR A 1000 -19.42 30.16 -8.87
N GLY A 1001 -19.32 28.86 -8.61
CA GLY A 1001 -20.44 27.91 -8.77
C GLY A 1001 -20.04 26.52 -9.25
N GLY A 1002 -18.85 26.37 -9.80
CA GLY A 1002 -18.37 25.10 -10.33
C GLY A 1002 -17.69 25.25 -11.69
N ILE A 1003 -17.14 24.14 -12.14
CA ILE A 1003 -16.30 24.06 -13.33
C ILE A 1003 -17.21 24.07 -14.56
N VAL A 1004 -16.91 24.96 -15.50
CA VAL A 1004 -17.75 25.21 -16.66
C VAL A 1004 -17.41 24.20 -17.75
N ASP A 1005 -18.43 23.53 -18.28
CA ASP A 1005 -18.30 22.78 -19.52
C ASP A 1005 -18.69 23.65 -20.72
N LEU A 1006 -17.80 23.73 -21.71
CA LEU A 1006 -17.97 24.58 -22.90
C LEU A 1006 -19.02 24.05 -23.88
N LEU A 1007 -19.36 22.76 -23.78
CA LEU A 1007 -20.35 22.10 -24.63
C LEU A 1007 -21.76 22.25 -24.05
N SER A 1008 -21.96 21.89 -22.79
CA SER A 1008 -23.28 21.94 -22.14
C SER A 1008 -23.64 23.32 -21.57
N ARG A 1009 -22.65 24.22 -21.40
CA ARG A 1009 -22.77 25.52 -20.68
C ARG A 1009 -23.13 25.35 -19.19
N GLU A 1010 -23.16 24.12 -18.69
CA GLU A 1010 -23.48 23.84 -17.29
C GLU A 1010 -22.23 23.99 -16.41
N ARG A 1011 -22.46 24.34 -15.14
CA ARG A 1011 -21.43 24.33 -14.10
C ARG A 1011 -21.55 23.03 -13.30
N TYR A 1012 -20.46 22.28 -13.24
CA TYR A 1012 -20.40 21.05 -12.45
C TYR A 1012 -19.61 21.25 -11.16
N SER A 1013 -20.03 20.57 -10.10
CA SER A 1013 -19.22 20.48 -8.88
C SER A 1013 -17.86 19.85 -9.20
N VAL A 1014 -16.84 20.13 -8.40
CA VAL A 1014 -15.48 19.61 -8.64
C VAL A 1014 -15.47 18.09 -8.77
N HIS A 1015 -16.27 17.38 -7.95
CA HIS A 1015 -16.44 15.93 -8.05
C HIS A 1015 -17.07 15.48 -9.38
N LYS A 1016 -18.19 16.10 -9.80
CA LYS A 1016 -18.85 15.77 -11.08
C LYS A 1016 -17.99 16.12 -12.30
N ALA A 1017 -17.21 17.19 -12.20
CA ALA A 1017 -16.29 17.61 -13.25
C ALA A 1017 -15.09 16.65 -13.37
N LEU A 1018 -14.68 16.01 -12.27
CA LEU A 1018 -13.68 14.95 -12.27
C LEU A 1018 -14.19 13.69 -12.98
N GLU A 1019 -15.42 13.25 -12.66
CA GLU A 1019 -16.09 12.12 -13.31
C GLU A 1019 -16.23 12.31 -14.83
N ARG A 1020 -16.49 13.56 -15.26
CA ARG A 1020 -16.57 13.95 -16.67
C ARG A 1020 -15.21 14.22 -17.32
N GLY A 1021 -14.11 14.14 -16.59
CA GLY A 1021 -12.77 14.36 -17.12
C GLY A 1021 -12.43 15.81 -17.48
N LEU A 1022 -13.17 16.80 -16.96
CA LEU A 1022 -12.91 18.23 -17.18
C LEU A 1022 -11.69 18.75 -16.41
N ILE A 1023 -11.27 18.03 -15.36
CA ILE A 1023 -10.14 18.36 -14.47
C ILE A 1023 -9.15 17.17 -14.40
N GLU A 1024 -7.93 17.42 -13.91
CA GLU A 1024 -6.95 16.39 -13.56
C GLU A 1024 -6.92 16.06 -12.05
N ASN A 1025 -6.66 14.81 -11.70
CA ASN A 1025 -6.65 14.33 -10.30
C ASN A 1025 -5.69 15.13 -9.40
N SER A 1026 -4.58 15.64 -9.94
CA SER A 1026 -3.52 16.37 -9.23
C SER A 1026 -4.00 17.70 -8.59
N SER A 1027 -5.03 18.33 -9.16
CA SER A 1027 -5.51 19.68 -8.77
C SER A 1027 -6.76 19.66 -7.87
N THR A 1028 -7.35 18.49 -7.65
CA THR A 1028 -8.66 18.31 -7.01
C THR A 1028 -8.78 18.93 -5.62
N GLN A 1029 -7.78 18.75 -4.75
CA GLN A 1029 -7.82 19.27 -3.38
C GLN A 1029 -7.87 20.80 -3.32
N ARG A 1030 -7.09 21.48 -4.16
CA ARG A 1030 -7.10 22.95 -4.25
C ARG A 1030 -8.44 23.46 -4.77
N LEU A 1031 -9.00 22.79 -5.78
CA LEU A 1031 -10.29 23.15 -6.35
C LEU A 1031 -11.45 22.92 -5.37
N LEU A 1032 -11.40 21.87 -4.55
CA LEU A 1032 -12.37 21.67 -3.47
C LEU A 1032 -12.28 22.76 -2.41
N ASN A 1033 -11.08 23.25 -2.09
CA ASN A 1033 -10.91 24.39 -1.19
C ASN A 1033 -11.47 25.67 -1.79
N ALA A 1034 -11.24 25.94 -3.08
CA ALA A 1034 -11.86 27.06 -3.78
C ALA A 1034 -13.39 26.91 -3.87
N GLN A 1035 -13.91 25.70 -4.06
CA GLN A 1035 -15.35 25.42 -4.12
C GLN A 1035 -16.07 25.74 -2.79
N LYS A 1036 -15.37 25.63 -1.64
CA LYS A 1036 -15.93 26.07 -0.35
C LYS A 1036 -16.32 27.55 -0.36
N ALA A 1037 -15.70 28.35 -1.22
CA ALA A 1037 -16.08 29.76 -1.38
C ALA A 1037 -17.50 29.94 -1.94
N PHE A 1038 -18.00 28.95 -2.68
CA PHE A 1038 -19.35 28.90 -3.20
C PHE A 1038 -20.31 28.17 -2.26
N THR A 1039 -19.92 27.00 -1.75
CA THR A 1039 -20.82 26.14 -0.96
C THR A 1039 -20.98 26.57 0.49
N GLY A 1040 -20.12 27.48 0.96
CA GLY A 1040 -20.02 27.90 2.35
C GLY A 1040 -19.07 27.05 3.18
N ILE A 1041 -18.58 27.65 4.26
CA ILE A 1041 -17.63 27.03 5.19
C ILE A 1041 -18.34 26.67 6.47
N GLU A 1042 -18.25 25.42 6.88
CA GLU A 1042 -18.84 24.97 8.13
C GLU A 1042 -18.07 25.55 9.32
N ASP A 1043 -18.77 26.30 10.17
CA ASP A 1043 -18.24 26.74 11.45
C ASP A 1043 -18.06 25.51 12.36
N PRO A 1044 -16.85 25.19 12.82
CA PRO A 1044 -16.61 24.01 13.65
C PRO A 1044 -17.34 24.08 14.99
N ILE A 1045 -17.67 25.29 15.47
CA ILE A 1045 -18.38 25.51 16.73
C ILE A 1045 -19.89 25.42 16.51
N THR A 1046 -20.43 26.20 15.56
CA THR A 1046 -21.88 26.33 15.40
C THR A 1046 -22.50 25.36 14.39
N LYS A 1047 -21.68 24.64 13.62
CA LYS A 1047 -22.09 23.75 12.52
C LYS A 1047 -22.90 24.43 11.41
N LYS A 1048 -22.98 25.77 11.45
CA LYS A 1048 -23.64 26.58 10.43
C LYS A 1048 -22.67 26.84 9.28
N ARG A 1049 -23.18 26.88 8.05
CA ARG A 1049 -22.42 27.32 6.89
C ARG A 1049 -22.32 28.84 6.89
N LEU A 1050 -21.09 29.33 6.99
CA LEU A 1050 -20.73 30.73 6.94
C LEU A 1050 -20.38 31.11 5.51
N SER A 1051 -20.64 32.37 5.17
CA SER A 1051 -20.05 32.96 3.97
C SER A 1051 -18.53 33.08 4.15
N VAL A 1052 -17.84 33.26 3.03
CA VAL A 1052 -16.38 33.36 3.01
C VAL A 1052 -15.88 34.55 3.81
N GLY A 1053 -16.55 35.70 3.70
CA GLY A 1053 -16.23 36.89 4.47
C GLY A 1053 -16.48 36.70 5.98
N GLU A 1054 -17.60 36.06 6.35
CA GLU A 1054 -17.89 35.69 7.75
C GLU A 1054 -16.81 34.77 8.32
N ALA A 1055 -16.34 33.79 7.53
CA ALA A 1055 -15.29 32.87 7.93
C ALA A 1055 -13.94 33.57 8.15
N VAL A 1056 -13.60 34.56 7.32
CA VAL A 1056 -12.39 35.39 7.47
C VAL A 1056 -12.48 36.26 8.72
N GLN A 1057 -13.63 36.90 8.98
CA GLN A 1057 -13.83 37.71 10.19
C GLN A 1057 -13.70 36.88 11.48
N LYS A 1058 -14.16 35.62 11.45
CA LYS A 1058 -14.01 34.68 12.57
C LYS A 1058 -12.63 34.02 12.66
N GLY A 1059 -11.72 34.27 11.72
CA GLY A 1059 -10.38 33.69 11.70
C GLY A 1059 -10.32 32.23 11.24
N TRP A 1060 -11.37 31.70 10.62
CA TRP A 1060 -11.37 30.33 10.06
C TRP A 1060 -10.56 30.22 8.76
N MET A 1061 -10.31 31.33 8.06
CA MET A 1061 -9.45 31.39 6.89
C MET A 1061 -8.59 32.66 6.86
N PRO A 1062 -7.34 32.58 6.36
CA PRO A 1062 -6.48 33.74 6.20
C PRO A 1062 -6.99 34.64 5.06
N ARG A 1063 -6.91 35.96 5.25
CA ARG A 1063 -7.39 36.98 4.29
C ARG A 1063 -6.79 36.78 2.89
N GLU A 1064 -5.47 36.55 2.80
CA GLU A 1064 -4.72 36.43 1.54
C GLU A 1064 -5.17 35.25 0.66
N SER A 1065 -5.43 34.09 1.26
CA SER A 1065 -5.88 32.89 0.51
C SER A 1065 -7.24 33.07 -0.13
N VAL A 1066 -8.04 33.97 0.43
CA VAL A 1066 -9.48 34.07 0.19
C VAL A 1066 -9.82 35.24 -0.71
N LEU A 1067 -9.01 36.29 -0.63
CA LEU A 1067 -9.16 37.51 -1.39
C LEU A 1067 -9.30 37.26 -2.91
N PRO A 1068 -8.50 36.40 -3.58
CA PRO A 1068 -8.69 36.12 -5.00
C PRO A 1068 -10.07 35.55 -5.33
N HIS A 1069 -10.61 34.69 -4.46
CA HIS A 1069 -11.93 34.09 -4.66
C HIS A 1069 -13.06 35.13 -4.51
N LEU A 1070 -12.96 36.03 -3.52
CA LEU A 1070 -13.90 37.12 -3.32
C LEU A 1070 -13.82 38.16 -4.45
N GLN A 1071 -12.62 38.45 -4.97
CA GLN A 1071 -12.42 39.31 -6.13
C GLN A 1071 -13.13 38.75 -7.37
N VAL A 1072 -12.98 37.46 -7.65
CA VAL A 1072 -13.67 36.81 -8.76
C VAL A 1072 -15.19 36.85 -8.58
N GLN A 1073 -15.71 36.60 -7.37
CA GLN A 1073 -17.14 36.72 -7.09
C GLN A 1073 -17.65 38.16 -7.33
N HIS A 1074 -16.92 39.17 -6.84
CA HIS A 1074 -17.25 40.57 -7.08
C HIS A 1074 -17.29 40.91 -8.58
N LEU A 1075 -16.26 40.52 -9.33
CA LEU A 1075 -16.17 40.75 -10.78
C LEU A 1075 -17.22 40.00 -11.61
N THR A 1076 -17.82 38.94 -11.05
CA THR A 1076 -18.88 38.13 -11.70
C THR A 1076 -20.29 38.49 -11.23
N GLY A 1077 -20.47 39.66 -10.60
CA GLY A 1077 -21.77 40.25 -10.29
C GLY A 1077 -22.09 40.38 -8.80
N GLY A 1078 -21.23 39.91 -7.90
CA GLY A 1078 -21.41 40.08 -6.46
C GLY A 1078 -21.00 38.87 -5.62
N LEU A 1079 -20.98 39.07 -4.31
CA LEU A 1079 -20.56 38.06 -3.33
C LEU A 1079 -21.62 36.98 -3.13
N ILE A 1080 -21.16 35.78 -2.78
CA ILE A 1080 -22.02 34.61 -2.67
C ILE A 1080 -22.32 34.32 -1.20
N ASP A 1081 -23.62 34.30 -0.87
CA ASP A 1081 -24.10 33.87 0.45
C ASP A 1081 -24.61 32.42 0.36
N PRO A 1082 -24.00 31.46 1.06
CA PRO A 1082 -24.47 30.07 1.09
C PRO A 1082 -25.89 29.90 1.63
N LYS A 1083 -26.43 30.89 2.36
CA LYS A 1083 -27.76 30.85 2.98
C LYS A 1083 -28.86 31.38 2.05
N ARG A 1084 -28.50 32.15 1.01
CA ARG A 1084 -29.45 32.81 0.11
C ARG A 1084 -29.16 32.42 -1.34
N THR A 1085 -30.19 32.30 -2.15
CA THR A 1085 -30.02 32.10 -3.59
C THR A 1085 -29.76 33.44 -4.28
N GLY A 1086 -28.68 33.55 -5.03
CA GLY A 1086 -28.29 34.76 -5.78
C GLY A 1086 -26.99 35.39 -5.28
N ARG A 1087 -26.55 36.44 -5.99
CA ARG A 1087 -25.35 37.23 -5.64
C ARG A 1087 -25.76 38.51 -4.92
N ILE A 1088 -24.97 38.90 -3.92
CA ILE A 1088 -25.20 40.09 -3.10
C ILE A 1088 -24.16 41.16 -3.46
N PRO A 1089 -24.56 42.39 -3.82
CA PRO A 1089 -23.64 43.51 -4.06
C PRO A 1089 -22.75 43.79 -2.85
N THR A 1090 -21.53 44.29 -3.06
CA THR A 1090 -20.57 44.56 -1.97
C THR A 1090 -21.12 45.53 -0.92
N GLU A 1091 -21.85 46.56 -1.33
CA GLU A 1091 -22.49 47.53 -0.42
C GLU A 1091 -23.49 46.84 0.52
N GLN A 1092 -24.36 45.99 -0.03
CA GLN A 1092 -25.34 45.24 0.75
C GLN A 1092 -24.66 44.17 1.64
N ALA A 1093 -23.56 43.58 1.17
CA ALA A 1093 -22.79 42.60 1.92
C ALA A 1093 -22.14 43.19 3.18
N VAL A 1094 -21.67 44.44 3.12
CA VAL A 1094 -21.18 45.20 4.29
C VAL A 1094 -22.31 45.45 5.29
N VAL A 1095 -23.46 45.95 4.82
CA VAL A 1095 -24.63 46.24 5.68
C VAL A 1095 -25.15 44.97 6.37
N SER A 1096 -25.12 43.83 5.70
CA SER A 1096 -25.51 42.54 6.28
C SER A 1096 -24.43 41.88 7.16
N GLY A 1097 -23.25 42.51 7.30
CA GLY A 1097 -22.13 41.99 8.09
C GLY A 1097 -21.42 40.77 7.48
N MET A 1098 -21.61 40.50 6.18
CA MET A 1098 -20.97 39.35 5.52
C MET A 1098 -19.48 39.59 5.24
N ILE A 1099 -19.09 40.85 5.01
CA ILE A 1099 -17.69 41.27 4.81
C ILE A 1099 -17.41 42.51 5.67
N SER A 1100 -16.15 42.72 6.04
CA SER A 1100 -15.75 43.94 6.73
C SER A 1100 -15.63 45.10 5.74
N GLU A 1101 -15.78 46.34 6.21
CA GLU A 1101 -15.58 47.55 5.39
C GLU A 1101 -14.18 47.58 4.76
N GLU A 1102 -13.14 47.19 5.52
CA GLU A 1102 -11.77 47.07 5.02
C GLU A 1102 -11.67 46.12 3.81
N LEU A 1103 -12.34 44.97 3.88
CA LEU A 1103 -12.31 43.97 2.80
C LEU A 1103 -13.13 44.44 1.61
N ALA A 1104 -14.22 45.17 1.83
CA ALA A 1104 -15.00 45.78 0.77
C ALA A 1104 -14.19 46.83 -0.01
N GLN A 1105 -13.46 47.70 0.69
CA GLN A 1105 -12.58 48.69 0.06
C GLN A 1105 -11.50 48.02 -0.79
N LEU A 1106 -10.90 46.94 -0.29
CA LEU A 1106 -9.86 46.21 -1.01
C LEU A 1106 -10.39 45.44 -2.22
N LEU A 1107 -11.65 45.00 -2.20
CA LEU A 1107 -12.32 44.41 -3.36
C LEU A 1107 -12.66 45.45 -4.45
N GLN A 1108 -12.94 46.70 -4.04
CA GLN A 1108 -13.26 47.81 -4.94
C GLN A 1108 -12.02 48.50 -5.51
N ASP A 1109 -10.87 48.43 -4.83
CA ASP A 1109 -9.62 49.02 -5.29
C ASP A 1109 -8.98 48.19 -6.41
N GLU A 1110 -9.23 48.59 -7.65
CA GLU A 1110 -8.74 47.91 -8.85
C GLU A 1110 -7.21 47.90 -8.99
N ALA A 1111 -6.53 48.91 -8.42
CA ALA A 1111 -5.07 48.99 -8.46
C ALA A 1111 -4.41 47.97 -7.52
N SER A 1112 -5.15 47.51 -6.50
CA SER A 1112 -4.68 46.53 -5.52
C SER A 1112 -4.81 45.07 -5.96
N HIS A 1113 -5.45 44.81 -7.11
CA HIS A 1113 -5.66 43.44 -7.58
C HIS A 1113 -4.33 42.73 -7.92
N GLU A 1114 -4.15 41.54 -7.36
CA GLU A 1114 -2.95 40.73 -7.58
C GLU A 1114 -2.83 40.30 -9.05
N LYS A 1115 -1.66 40.59 -9.64
CA LYS A 1115 -1.33 40.21 -11.03
C LYS A 1115 -0.80 38.79 -11.08
N ASP A 1116 -1.70 37.84 -10.88
CA ASP A 1116 -1.41 36.43 -10.65
C ASP A 1116 -1.45 35.54 -11.90
N LEU A 1117 -2.08 36.02 -12.97
CA LEU A 1117 -2.21 35.31 -14.23
C LEU A 1117 -1.10 35.73 -15.20
N THR A 1118 -0.78 34.87 -16.16
CA THR A 1118 0.13 35.20 -17.26
C THR A 1118 -0.65 35.24 -18.56
N ASP A 1119 -0.51 36.32 -19.33
CA ASP A 1119 -1.14 36.44 -20.65
C ASP A 1119 -0.61 35.34 -21.58
N PRO A 1120 -1.45 34.48 -22.19
CA PRO A 1120 -1.02 33.45 -23.12
C PRO A 1120 -0.32 34.00 -24.38
N ILE A 1121 -0.64 35.24 -24.75
CA ILE A 1121 -0.14 35.89 -25.98
C ILE A 1121 1.03 36.83 -25.65
N SER A 1122 0.84 37.79 -24.74
CA SER A 1122 1.87 38.79 -24.43
C SER A 1122 2.91 38.32 -23.40
N LYS A 1123 2.61 37.26 -22.63
CA LYS A 1123 3.42 36.75 -21.50
C LYS A 1123 3.59 37.74 -20.33
N GLU A 1124 2.81 38.81 -20.31
CA GLU A 1124 2.80 39.77 -19.21
C GLU A 1124 1.98 39.24 -18.03
N ARG A 1125 2.28 39.73 -16.82
CA ARG A 1125 1.52 39.40 -15.60
C ARG A 1125 0.24 40.24 -15.57
N LEU A 1126 -0.90 39.57 -15.46
CA LEU A 1126 -2.23 40.16 -15.52
C LEU A 1126 -3.03 39.92 -14.24
N SER A 1127 -3.88 40.87 -13.88
CA SER A 1127 -4.94 40.63 -12.89
C SER A 1127 -6.11 39.83 -13.52
N TYR A 1128 -6.94 39.20 -12.70
CA TYR A 1128 -8.11 38.48 -13.20
C TYR A 1128 -9.08 39.40 -13.96
N LYS A 1129 -9.24 40.65 -13.51
CA LYS A 1129 -10.03 41.67 -14.21
C LYS A 1129 -9.45 42.01 -15.58
N GLU A 1130 -8.14 42.26 -15.65
CA GLU A 1130 -7.43 42.51 -16.91
C GLU A 1130 -7.52 41.32 -17.87
N ALA A 1131 -7.54 40.08 -17.36
CA ALA A 1131 -7.75 38.88 -18.16
C ALA A 1131 -9.20 38.80 -18.69
N MET A 1132 -10.22 39.09 -17.88
CA MET A 1132 -11.61 39.16 -18.34
C MET A 1132 -11.81 40.20 -19.45
N GLY A 1133 -11.12 41.35 -19.38
CA GLY A 1133 -11.16 42.37 -20.42
C GLY A 1133 -10.51 41.95 -21.74
N ARG A 1134 -9.58 40.98 -21.71
CA ARG A 1134 -8.96 40.38 -22.91
C ARG A 1134 -9.73 39.18 -23.47
N CYS A 1135 -10.67 38.63 -22.71
CA CYS A 1135 -11.47 37.49 -23.16
C CYS A 1135 -12.42 37.86 -24.31
N ARG A 1136 -12.60 36.93 -25.24
CA ARG A 1136 -13.64 37.01 -26.27
C ARG A 1136 -14.91 36.34 -25.73
N LYS A 1137 -16.07 37.00 -25.88
CA LYS A 1137 -17.36 36.37 -25.61
C LYS A 1137 -17.72 35.46 -26.79
N ASP A 1138 -17.96 34.17 -26.51
CA ASP A 1138 -18.50 33.24 -27.51
C ASP A 1138 -19.91 33.74 -27.92
N PRO A 1139 -20.16 34.07 -29.20
CA PRO A 1139 -21.44 34.65 -29.63
C PRO A 1139 -22.63 33.71 -29.41
N LEU A 1140 -22.40 32.39 -29.36
CA LEU A 1140 -23.48 31.41 -29.17
C LEU A 1140 -23.76 31.13 -27.69
N SER A 1141 -22.71 31.02 -26.87
CA SER A 1141 -22.84 30.62 -25.46
C SER A 1141 -22.77 31.77 -24.46
N GLY A 1142 -22.30 32.95 -24.89
CA GLY A 1142 -22.03 34.10 -24.02
C GLY A 1142 -20.89 33.86 -23.03
N LEU A 1143 -20.17 32.74 -23.12
CA LEU A 1143 -19.06 32.39 -22.22
C LEU A 1143 -17.81 33.21 -22.56
N LEU A 1144 -17.07 33.63 -21.54
CA LEU A 1144 -15.79 34.32 -21.71
C LEU A 1144 -14.68 33.31 -21.99
N LEU A 1145 -14.01 33.47 -23.13
CA LEU A 1145 -12.90 32.62 -23.55
C LEU A 1145 -11.62 33.45 -23.69
N LEU A 1146 -10.56 33.04 -22.99
CA LEU A 1146 -9.26 33.73 -23.03
C LEU A 1146 -8.52 33.37 -24.33
N PRO A 1147 -8.14 34.34 -25.18
CA PRO A 1147 -7.44 34.03 -26.42
C PRO A 1147 -6.02 33.52 -26.15
N ALA A 1148 -5.63 32.43 -26.79
CA ALA A 1148 -4.28 31.86 -26.75
C ALA A 1148 -3.86 31.34 -28.13
N SER A 1149 -2.56 31.15 -28.35
CA SER A 1149 -2.01 30.57 -29.59
C SER A 1149 -1.14 29.36 -29.29
N LEU A 1150 -1.15 28.37 -30.19
CA LEU A 1150 -0.38 27.12 -30.03
C LEU A 1150 1.14 27.34 -30.03
N GLU A 1151 1.61 28.43 -30.64
CA GLU A 1151 3.04 28.80 -30.69
C GLU A 1151 3.50 29.61 -29.48
N GLY A 1152 2.56 30.16 -28.68
CA GLY A 1152 2.84 31.13 -27.62
C GLY A 1152 3.69 30.57 -26.47
N TYR A 1153 3.46 29.31 -26.07
CA TYR A 1153 4.07 28.72 -24.87
C TYR A 1153 5.13 27.66 -25.19
N ARG A 1154 6.12 28.00 -26.02
CA ARG A 1154 7.42 27.29 -25.98
C ARG A 1154 8.19 27.79 -24.76
N CYS A 1155 8.38 26.91 -23.77
CA CYS A 1155 9.31 27.13 -22.67
C CYS A 1155 10.73 27.37 -23.21
N TYR A 1156 11.09 28.62 -23.47
CA TYR A 1156 12.49 29.02 -23.47
C TYR A 1156 12.98 28.84 -22.05
N ARG A 1157 13.73 27.76 -21.79
CA ARG A 1157 14.65 27.73 -20.64
C ARG A 1157 15.55 28.96 -20.79
N SER A 1158 15.35 29.96 -19.96
CA SER A 1158 16.22 31.13 -19.89
C SER A 1158 17.63 30.66 -19.53
N ALA A 1159 18.56 30.85 -20.45
CA ALA A 1159 19.98 30.90 -20.12
C ALA A 1159 20.18 32.12 -19.19
N SER A 1160 20.92 31.91 -18.11
CA SER A 1160 21.31 32.89 -17.11
C SER A 1160 21.77 34.24 -17.70
N PRO A 1161 21.39 35.39 -17.12
CA PRO A 1161 21.84 36.70 -17.58
C PRO A 1161 23.32 36.90 -17.22
N THR A 1162 24.17 37.03 -18.23
CA THR A 1162 25.55 37.51 -18.07
C THR A 1162 25.49 39.04 -18.01
N VAL A 1163 25.84 39.62 -16.86
CA VAL A 1163 25.97 41.08 -16.70
C VAL A 1163 27.31 41.52 -17.30
N PRO A 1164 27.37 42.62 -18.06
CA PRO A 1164 28.60 43.11 -18.66
C PRO A 1164 29.54 43.70 -17.60
N ARG A 1165 30.84 43.40 -17.74
CA ARG A 1165 31.92 44.12 -17.07
C ARG A 1165 31.86 45.60 -17.46
N SER A 1166 31.79 46.49 -16.45
CA SER A 1166 32.25 47.86 -16.58
C SER A 1166 33.29 48.18 -15.50
N LEU A 1167 34.43 48.66 -15.98
CA LEU A 1167 35.63 49.13 -15.32
C LEU A 1167 35.39 50.12 -14.17
N ARG A 1168 35.93 49.84 -12.98
CA ARG A 1168 36.91 50.67 -12.26
C ARG A 1168 37.45 49.97 -11.03
#